data_AF-A0A1S4E243-F1
#
_entry.id   AF-A0A1S4E243-F1
#
_cell.length_a   1.000
_cell.length_b   1.000
_cell.length_c   1.000
_cell.angle_alpha   90.00
_cell.angle_beta   90.00
_cell.angle_gamma   90.00
#
_symmetry.space_group_name_H-M   'P 1'
#
loop_
_entity.id
_entity.type
_entity.pdbx_description
1 polymer ?
#
loop_
_entity_poly.entity_id
_entity_poly.type
_entity_poly.pdbx_seq_one_letter_code
_entity_poly.pdbx_strand_id
1 'polypeptide(L)'
;MSILKLPISDIMPVKFTPFLSRSDFFASPHQDPIKLLKVAADAKNLIFGRTIQAHLTITNHNYRDSKVNQLNSLINLYVKCGEVSIARKVFDSMPRRNVVSWSTLMAGYMQNGNPSEVFELFKKMVLKDNILPNKYVIATVISSCNSQMYVEGKQCHGYALKSGLEFHQYVKNALIQLYSKCSDVGAAIQILYTVPGNDIFCYNLVVNGLLQHTHMREAVDVLKLIISKGIEWNSATYVTIFRLCASLKDITLGKQVHAQMLKSDIDCDVYIGSSIIDMYGKCGNVLSGRTFFDRLQSRNVVSWTSIMAAYFQNEFFEEALDLFSKMEIDRIPPNEYTMAVLFNSAAGLSALCLGDQLHARAEKSGLKGNVMVGNALIIMYFKSGDILAAQRVFSNMTCCDIITWNAIITGHSHHGLGKEALSMFQDMMTTGERPNYVTFIGVISACAHLKLVDEGFYYFNHLMKQFGIVPGLEHYTCIVGLLSRSGRLDEAENFMRSHQINWDVVSWRTLLNACYVHKHYDKGKQIAEYLLQLEPRDVGTYILLSNMHARVRRWDRVVEIRKLMRERNVKKEPGVSWLEIRNVAHVFTSEDIKHPDANLIYENVKNLLSKIRPLGYVPDIDNVLHDIEDEQKVNNLSYHSEKLAVAYGLMKTTSGTPIRVIKNLRMCDDCHTAIKLISQVANRVIIVRDVNRFHHFQNGCCSCGDYW
;
A
#
# COMPACT_ATOMS: atom_id res chain seq x y z
N MET A 1 -39.66 -50.62 13.11
CA MET A 1 -38.71 -51.01 14.18
C MET A 1 -37.88 -49.78 14.53
N SER A 2 -38.31 -48.96 15.50
CA SER A 2 -38.00 -49.05 16.95
C SER A 2 -36.56 -48.58 17.24
N ILE A 3 -36.32 -47.28 17.52
CA ILE A 3 -36.38 -46.55 18.82
C ILE A 3 -35.27 -46.97 19.81
N LEU A 4 -34.47 -45.98 20.27
CA LEU A 4 -34.06 -45.65 21.68
C LEU A 4 -32.86 -44.66 21.66
N LYS A 5 -33.05 -43.34 21.89
CA LYS A 5 -33.10 -42.53 23.15
C LYS A 5 -31.73 -42.10 23.74
N LEU A 6 -31.38 -40.80 23.53
CA LEU A 6 -31.01 -39.68 24.45
C LEU A 6 -30.08 -39.91 25.67
N PRO A 7 -29.27 -38.91 26.15
CA PRO A 7 -29.69 -37.50 26.40
C PRO A 7 -28.67 -36.37 26.13
N ILE A 8 -29.19 -35.18 25.79
CA ILE A 8 -28.52 -33.90 26.00
C ILE A 8 -29.40 -33.08 26.93
N SER A 9 -28.85 -32.77 28.10
CA SER A 9 -29.37 -31.86 29.12
C SER A 9 -28.91 -30.42 28.85
N ASP A 10 -29.82 -29.50 29.14
CA ASP A 10 -29.60 -28.11 29.55
C ASP A 10 -28.94 -27.13 28.57
N ILE A 11 -29.75 -26.64 27.63
CA ILE A 11 -29.66 -25.25 27.16
C ILE A 11 -31.07 -24.66 27.23
N MET A 12 -31.25 -23.67 28.10
CA MET A 12 -32.45 -22.84 28.18
C MET A 12 -32.78 -22.24 26.81
N PRO A 13 -34.00 -22.42 26.27
CA PRO A 13 -34.44 -21.64 25.12
C PRO A 13 -34.76 -20.23 25.59
N VAL A 14 -33.97 -19.25 25.11
CA VAL A 14 -34.41 -17.86 25.04
C VAL A 14 -35.73 -17.87 24.27
N LYS A 15 -36.83 -17.53 24.96
CA LYS A 15 -38.16 -17.39 24.38
C LYS A 15 -38.14 -16.30 23.30
N PHE A 16 -37.88 -16.66 22.06
CA PHE A 16 -38.41 -15.92 20.92
C PHE A 16 -39.91 -16.19 20.89
N THR A 17 -40.68 -15.25 21.42
CA THR A 17 -42.11 -15.21 21.18
C THR A 17 -42.32 -14.83 19.70
N PRO A 18 -43.04 -15.64 18.91
CA PRO A 18 -43.43 -15.24 17.57
C PRO A 18 -44.42 -14.08 17.70
N PHE A 19 -44.04 -12.91 17.17
CA PHE A 19 -44.83 -11.67 17.17
C PHE A 19 -46.03 -11.74 16.20
N LEU A 20 -46.72 -12.88 16.14
CA LEU A 20 -47.85 -13.15 15.25
C LEU A 20 -48.96 -13.91 15.99
N SER A 21 -49.51 -13.33 17.07
CA SER A 21 -50.82 -13.74 17.62
C SER A 21 -51.36 -12.83 18.74
N ARG A 22 -51.15 -11.51 18.67
CA ARG A 22 -51.97 -10.57 19.46
C ARG A 22 -52.93 -9.81 18.56
N SER A 23 -54.18 -10.24 18.60
CA SER A 23 -55.38 -9.64 18.00
C SER A 23 -55.81 -8.32 18.66
N ASP A 24 -54.90 -7.60 19.35
CA ASP A 24 -55.21 -6.39 20.13
C ASP A 24 -54.72 -5.09 19.47
N PHE A 25 -54.28 -5.13 18.21
CA PHE A 25 -54.00 -3.92 17.41
C PHE A 25 -55.14 -3.66 16.41
N PHE A 26 -56.40 -3.71 16.86
CA PHE A 26 -57.42 -2.90 16.22
C PHE A 26 -57.12 -1.44 16.57
N ALA A 27 -56.66 -0.71 15.57
CA ALA A 27 -56.33 0.70 15.64
C ALA A 27 -57.44 1.48 16.38
N SER A 28 -57.05 2.21 17.43
CA SER A 28 -57.89 3.30 17.89
C SER A 28 -58.01 4.33 16.74
N PRO A 29 -59.19 4.95 16.51
CA PRO A 29 -59.42 5.85 15.37
C PRO A 29 -58.61 7.18 15.39
N HIS A 30 -57.60 7.30 16.26
CA HIS A 30 -56.94 8.57 16.59
C HIS A 30 -55.40 8.54 16.54
N GLN A 31 -54.75 7.48 16.05
CA GLN A 31 -53.30 7.53 15.83
C GLN A 31 -52.95 8.20 14.50
N ASP A 32 -52.22 9.32 14.59
CA ASP A 32 -51.75 10.11 13.46
C ASP A 32 -50.91 9.25 12.48
N PRO A 33 -51.37 9.03 11.23
CA PRO A 33 -50.69 8.21 10.23
C PRO A 33 -49.24 8.64 9.95
N ILE A 34 -48.92 9.92 10.14
CA ILE A 34 -47.58 10.47 9.96
C ILE A 34 -46.61 9.88 11.00
N LYS A 35 -47.06 9.69 12.25
CA LYS A 35 -46.24 9.08 13.31
C LYS A 35 -45.97 7.62 13.02
N LEU A 36 -46.98 6.87 12.55
CA LEU A 36 -46.83 5.46 12.18
C LEU A 36 -45.85 5.28 11.01
N LEU A 37 -45.94 6.14 9.98
CA LEU A 37 -45.00 6.15 8.86
C LEU A 37 -43.57 6.48 9.29
N LYS A 38 -43.39 7.40 10.25
CA LYS A 38 -42.08 7.72 10.81
C LYS A 38 -41.47 6.53 11.55
N VAL A 39 -42.25 5.85 12.40
CA VAL A 39 -41.80 4.63 13.10
C VAL A 39 -41.43 3.53 12.10
N ALA A 40 -42.23 3.32 11.05
CA ALA A 40 -41.93 2.37 9.99
C ALA A 40 -40.62 2.72 9.26
N ALA A 41 -40.40 4.00 8.98
CA ALA A 41 -39.20 4.50 8.29
C ALA A 41 -37.94 4.35 9.15
N ASP A 42 -38.03 4.64 10.45
CA ASP A 42 -36.92 4.49 11.39
C ASP A 42 -36.56 3.02 11.63
N ALA A 43 -37.56 2.13 11.60
CA ALA A 43 -37.37 0.68 11.66
C ALA A 43 -37.01 0.02 10.31
N LYS A 44 -36.96 0.79 9.21
CA LYS A 44 -36.81 0.29 7.82
C LYS A 44 -37.78 -0.84 7.47
N ASN A 45 -38.99 -0.82 8.05
CA ASN A 45 -39.99 -1.88 7.88
C ASN A 45 -40.91 -1.57 6.70
N LEU A 46 -40.51 -2.05 5.51
CA LEU A 46 -41.21 -1.81 4.26
C LEU A 46 -42.63 -2.42 4.24
N ILE A 47 -42.83 -3.60 4.86
CA ILE A 47 -44.12 -4.29 4.88
C ILE A 47 -45.13 -3.47 5.67
N PHE A 48 -44.77 -3.08 6.89
CA PHE A 48 -45.62 -2.26 7.75
C PHE A 48 -45.94 -0.90 7.10
N GLY A 49 -44.94 -0.29 6.46
CA GLY A 49 -45.12 0.95 5.71
C GLY A 49 -46.10 0.85 4.54
N ARG A 50 -46.06 -0.25 3.77
CA ARG A 50 -47.01 -0.50 2.67
C ARG A 50 -48.44 -0.70 3.17
N THR A 51 -48.62 -1.37 4.32
CA THR A 51 -49.93 -1.53 4.96
C THR A 51 -50.54 -0.17 5.35
N ILE A 52 -49.71 0.73 5.89
CA ILE A 52 -50.16 2.09 6.23
C ILE A 52 -50.52 2.88 4.96
N GLN A 53 -49.73 2.75 3.88
CA GLN A 53 -50.08 3.37 2.59
C GLN A 53 -51.41 2.87 2.03
N ALA A 54 -51.67 1.56 2.07
CA ALA A 54 -52.93 0.98 1.62
C ALA A 54 -54.11 1.53 2.44
N HIS A 55 -53.96 1.58 3.77
CA HIS A 55 -54.96 2.15 4.66
C HIS A 55 -55.22 3.64 4.39
N LEU A 56 -54.16 4.44 4.17
CA LEU A 56 -54.26 5.86 3.79
C LEU A 56 -54.95 6.08 2.45
N THR A 57 -54.79 5.16 1.50
CA THR A 57 -55.43 5.24 0.18
C THR A 57 -56.96 5.01 0.29
N ILE A 58 -57.37 4.14 1.22
CA ILE A 58 -58.78 3.76 1.44
C ILE A 58 -59.55 4.81 2.27
N THR A 59 -58.90 5.44 3.26
CA THR A 59 -59.54 6.29 4.29
C THR A 59 -59.66 7.78 3.95
N ASN A 60 -59.41 8.17 2.69
CA ASN A 60 -59.11 9.55 2.28
C ASN A 60 -60.25 10.57 2.55
N HIS A 61 -60.27 11.20 3.73
CA HIS A 61 -61.09 12.37 4.06
C HIS A 61 -60.35 13.70 3.80
N ASN A 62 -61.09 14.66 3.28
CA ASN A 62 -60.67 15.89 2.59
C ASN A 62 -59.98 16.96 3.48
N TYR A 63 -58.66 16.85 3.69
CA TYR A 63 -57.82 18.01 4.06
C TYR A 63 -56.57 18.08 3.19
N ARG A 64 -56.48 19.11 2.33
CA ARG A 64 -55.42 19.27 1.31
C ARG A 64 -54.00 19.34 1.91
N ASP A 65 -53.81 19.98 3.06
CA ASP A 65 -52.47 20.14 3.67
C ASP A 65 -51.99 18.88 4.41
N SER A 66 -52.91 18.12 5.01
CA SER A 66 -52.61 16.82 5.61
C SER A 66 -52.07 15.83 4.57
N LYS A 67 -52.61 15.90 3.34
CA LYS A 67 -52.22 15.04 2.22
C LYS A 67 -50.77 15.22 1.78
N VAL A 68 -50.24 16.46 1.75
CA VAL A 68 -48.84 16.72 1.37
C VAL A 68 -47.87 16.17 2.42
N ASN A 69 -48.18 16.33 3.71
CA ASN A 69 -47.34 15.84 4.80
C ASN A 69 -47.31 14.30 4.85
N GLN A 70 -48.46 13.64 4.65
CA GLN A 70 -48.53 12.17 4.56
C GLN A 70 -47.72 11.63 3.38
N LEU A 71 -47.80 12.27 2.21
CA LEU A 71 -47.02 11.88 1.04
C LEU A 71 -45.51 12.11 1.25
N ASN A 72 -45.12 13.20 1.92
CA ASN A 72 -43.72 13.42 2.31
C ASN A 72 -43.21 12.33 3.26
N SER A 73 -44.02 11.90 4.24
CA SER A 73 -43.69 10.78 5.12
C SER A 73 -43.56 9.45 4.38
N LEU A 74 -44.39 9.20 3.36
CA LEU A 74 -44.28 8.04 2.48
C LEU A 74 -42.99 8.07 1.64
N ILE A 75 -42.63 9.22 1.07
CA ILE A 75 -41.36 9.39 0.35
C ILE A 75 -40.19 9.07 1.29
N ASN A 76 -40.18 9.62 2.51
CA ASN A 76 -39.13 9.37 3.50
C ASN A 76 -39.02 7.89 3.88
N LEU A 77 -40.15 7.21 4.09
CA LEU A 77 -40.21 5.77 4.34
C LEU A 77 -39.54 4.99 3.20
N TYR A 78 -39.96 5.22 1.96
CA TYR A 78 -39.42 4.48 0.81
C TYR A 78 -37.93 4.75 0.59
N VAL A 79 -37.50 6.00 0.74
CA VAL A 79 -36.08 6.37 0.69
C VAL A 79 -35.27 5.61 1.74
N LYS A 80 -35.71 5.61 3.02
CA LYS A 80 -34.99 4.89 4.10
C LYS A 80 -34.97 3.37 3.91
N CYS A 81 -35.94 2.81 3.19
CA CYS A 81 -35.99 1.40 2.84
C CYS A 81 -35.21 1.06 1.55
N GLY A 82 -34.56 2.02 0.89
CA GLY A 82 -33.81 1.81 -0.36
C GLY A 82 -34.66 1.81 -1.64
N GLU A 83 -35.98 1.99 -1.53
CA GLU A 83 -36.93 1.94 -2.65
C GLU A 83 -37.15 3.33 -3.29
N VAL A 84 -36.07 3.96 -3.77
CA VAL A 84 -36.12 5.34 -4.30
C VAL A 84 -36.98 5.45 -5.56
N SER A 85 -37.08 4.39 -6.35
CA SER A 85 -37.95 4.33 -7.53
C SER A 85 -39.45 4.46 -7.16
N ILE A 86 -39.86 3.85 -6.04
CA ILE A 86 -41.23 3.98 -5.52
C ILE A 86 -41.42 5.37 -4.91
N ALA A 87 -40.44 5.87 -4.16
CA ALA A 87 -40.45 7.22 -3.63
C ALA A 87 -40.63 8.27 -4.75
N ARG A 88 -39.98 8.07 -5.89
CA ARG A 88 -40.11 8.90 -7.09
C ARG A 88 -41.53 8.88 -7.65
N LYS A 89 -42.17 7.71 -7.75
CA LYS A 89 -43.56 7.59 -8.22
C LYS A 89 -44.54 8.33 -7.30
N VAL A 90 -44.36 8.19 -5.98
CA VAL A 90 -45.17 8.94 -5.00
C VAL A 90 -45.00 10.44 -5.19
N PHE A 91 -43.75 10.91 -5.33
CA PHE A 91 -43.43 12.31 -5.59
C PHE A 91 -44.03 12.84 -6.91
N ASP A 92 -44.02 12.04 -7.97
CA ASP A 92 -44.59 12.41 -9.27
C ASP A 92 -46.11 12.52 -9.25
N SER A 93 -46.77 11.70 -8.43
CA SER A 93 -48.22 11.76 -8.23
C SER A 93 -48.70 12.97 -7.40
N MET A 94 -47.78 13.72 -6.77
CA MET A 94 -48.15 14.86 -5.93
C MET A 94 -48.65 16.05 -6.76
N PRO A 95 -49.88 16.56 -6.53
CA PRO A 95 -50.40 17.73 -7.24
C PRO A 95 -49.81 19.06 -6.76
N ARG A 96 -49.34 19.11 -5.51
CA ARG A 96 -48.56 20.23 -4.94
C ARG A 96 -47.36 19.67 -4.19
N ARG A 97 -46.20 20.28 -4.42
CA ARG A 97 -44.93 19.92 -3.79
C ARG A 97 -44.43 21.12 -2.99
N ASN A 98 -43.82 20.85 -1.85
CA ASN A 98 -43.14 21.88 -1.07
C ASN A 98 -41.66 21.53 -0.91
N VAL A 99 -40.91 22.42 -0.28
CA VAL A 99 -39.45 22.24 -0.08
C VAL A 99 -39.12 20.90 0.60
N VAL A 100 -39.97 20.42 1.51
CA VAL A 100 -39.79 19.12 2.17
C VAL A 100 -39.87 17.98 1.17
N SER A 101 -40.90 17.95 0.30
CA SER A 101 -41.07 16.94 -0.77
C SER A 101 -39.81 16.80 -1.62
N TRP A 102 -39.26 17.93 -2.06
CA TRP A 102 -38.03 17.98 -2.86
C TRP A 102 -36.81 17.52 -2.06
N SER A 103 -36.60 18.08 -0.87
CA SER A 103 -35.43 17.77 -0.04
C SER A 103 -35.33 16.29 0.34
N THR A 104 -36.46 15.64 0.68
CA THR A 104 -36.48 14.23 1.07
C THR A 104 -36.12 13.32 -0.09
N LEU A 105 -36.66 13.59 -1.28
CA LEU A 105 -36.36 12.78 -2.47
C LEU A 105 -34.91 12.98 -2.92
N MET A 106 -34.41 14.22 -2.91
CA MET A 106 -33.01 14.54 -3.24
C MET A 106 -32.02 13.87 -2.29
N ALA A 107 -32.29 13.91 -0.98
CA ALA A 107 -31.48 13.20 0.01
C ALA A 107 -31.46 11.69 -0.26
N GLY A 108 -32.58 11.12 -0.72
CA GLY A 108 -32.65 9.71 -1.11
C GLY A 108 -31.80 9.37 -2.34
N TYR A 109 -31.84 10.19 -3.39
CA TYR A 109 -30.96 10.00 -4.54
C TYR A 109 -29.48 10.18 -4.19
N MET A 110 -29.15 11.14 -3.32
CA MET A 110 -27.79 11.34 -2.81
C MET A 110 -27.28 10.10 -2.05
N GLN A 111 -28.08 9.53 -1.14
CA GLN A 111 -27.71 8.33 -0.37
C GLN A 111 -27.53 7.09 -1.26
N ASN A 112 -28.22 7.02 -2.40
CA ASN A 112 -28.09 5.93 -3.37
C ASN A 112 -27.07 6.22 -4.48
N GLY A 113 -26.23 7.25 -4.33
CA GLY A 113 -25.12 7.52 -5.25
C GLY A 113 -25.53 8.02 -6.64
N ASN A 114 -26.69 8.68 -6.77
CA ASN A 114 -27.20 9.21 -8.04
C ASN A 114 -27.17 10.75 -8.06
N PRO A 115 -25.99 11.40 -8.18
CA PRO A 115 -25.85 12.85 -8.06
C PRO A 115 -26.49 13.61 -9.23
N SER A 116 -26.52 13.03 -10.43
CA SER A 116 -27.16 13.64 -11.60
C SER A 116 -28.66 13.86 -11.41
N GLU A 117 -29.36 12.89 -10.80
CA GLU A 117 -30.78 13.02 -10.48
C GLU A 117 -31.04 14.09 -9.42
N VAL A 118 -30.15 14.22 -8.43
CA VAL A 118 -30.23 15.29 -7.42
C VAL A 118 -30.19 16.66 -8.10
N PHE A 119 -29.28 16.85 -9.05
CA PHE A 119 -29.14 18.13 -9.76
C PHE A 119 -30.30 18.39 -10.74
N GLU A 120 -30.82 17.37 -11.41
CA GLU A 120 -32.00 17.52 -12.27
C GLU A 120 -33.27 17.84 -11.48
N LEU A 121 -33.44 17.26 -10.29
CA LEU A 121 -34.51 17.65 -9.37
C LEU A 121 -34.34 19.10 -8.92
N PHE A 122 -33.12 19.55 -8.65
CA PHE A 122 -32.83 20.92 -8.25
C PHE A 122 -33.23 21.92 -9.35
N LYS A 123 -32.81 21.65 -10.59
CA LYS A 123 -33.20 22.46 -11.75
C LYS A 123 -34.73 22.54 -11.90
N LYS A 124 -35.43 21.41 -11.77
CA LYS A 124 -36.90 21.39 -11.87
C LYS A 124 -37.56 22.22 -10.75
N MET A 125 -37.08 22.09 -9.52
CA MET A 125 -37.59 22.86 -8.37
C MET A 125 -37.46 24.39 -8.60
N VAL A 126 -36.31 24.84 -9.09
CA VAL A 126 -36.03 26.27 -9.28
C VAL A 126 -36.62 26.82 -10.57
N LEU A 127 -36.46 26.12 -11.70
CA LEU A 127 -36.81 26.63 -13.02
C LEU A 127 -38.27 26.36 -13.43
N LYS A 128 -38.87 25.25 -12.99
CA LYS A 128 -40.25 24.88 -13.38
C LYS A 128 -41.26 25.24 -12.31
N ASP A 129 -40.99 24.87 -11.07
CA ASP A 129 -41.95 25.04 -9.97
C ASP A 129 -41.75 26.39 -9.23
N ASN A 130 -40.67 27.12 -9.53
CA ASN A 130 -40.32 28.42 -8.93
C ASN A 130 -40.30 28.39 -7.39
N ILE A 131 -39.86 27.28 -6.80
CA ILE A 131 -39.77 27.11 -5.34
C ILE A 131 -38.35 27.44 -4.89
N LEU A 132 -38.21 28.39 -3.97
CA LEU A 132 -36.91 28.77 -3.41
C LEU A 132 -36.29 27.64 -2.56
N PRO A 133 -35.06 27.19 -2.88
CA PRO A 133 -34.30 26.25 -2.07
C PRO A 133 -33.98 26.83 -0.69
N ASN A 134 -34.10 26.01 0.35
CA ASN A 134 -33.60 26.35 1.68
C ASN A 134 -32.17 25.81 1.89
N LYS A 135 -31.60 26.10 3.07
CA LYS A 135 -30.26 25.64 3.48
C LYS A 135 -30.03 24.13 3.39
N TYR A 136 -31.06 23.30 3.58
CA TYR A 136 -30.93 21.84 3.52
C TYR A 136 -30.93 21.31 2.09
N VAL A 137 -31.75 21.91 1.21
CA VAL A 137 -31.75 21.57 -0.22
C VAL A 137 -30.40 21.92 -0.83
N ILE A 138 -29.91 23.16 -0.63
CA ILE A 138 -28.66 23.58 -1.26
C ILE A 138 -27.45 22.77 -0.73
N ALA A 139 -27.40 22.47 0.57
CA ALA A 139 -26.36 21.61 1.14
C ALA A 139 -26.40 20.20 0.52
N THR A 140 -27.59 19.62 0.34
CA THR A 140 -27.76 18.29 -0.30
C THR A 140 -27.24 18.29 -1.73
N VAL A 141 -27.58 19.32 -2.52
CA VAL A 141 -27.12 19.43 -3.91
C VAL A 141 -25.60 19.59 -3.98
N ILE A 142 -25.04 20.50 -3.18
CA ILE A 142 -23.59 20.72 -3.12
C ILE A 142 -22.85 19.45 -2.67
N SER A 143 -23.31 18.78 -1.63
CA SER A 143 -22.70 17.53 -1.13
C SER A 143 -22.76 16.37 -2.13
N SER A 144 -23.75 16.38 -3.03
CA SER A 144 -23.86 15.40 -4.12
C SER A 144 -22.89 15.67 -5.28
N CYS A 145 -22.43 16.91 -5.43
CA CYS A 145 -21.49 17.26 -6.50
C CYS A 145 -20.12 16.60 -6.22
N ASN A 146 -19.59 15.93 -7.26
CA ASN A 146 -18.27 15.29 -7.26
C ASN A 146 -17.38 15.97 -8.31
N SER A 147 -16.18 15.41 -8.55
CA SER A 147 -15.22 15.95 -9.52
C SER A 147 -15.78 16.09 -10.94
N GLN A 148 -16.73 15.24 -11.36
CA GLN A 148 -17.37 15.33 -12.68
C GLN A 148 -18.38 16.49 -12.75
N MET A 149 -18.95 16.89 -11.60
CA MET A 149 -19.94 17.97 -11.49
C MET A 149 -19.34 19.25 -10.90
N TYR A 150 -18.06 19.51 -11.16
CA TYR A 150 -17.35 20.66 -10.59
C TYR A 150 -17.91 22.01 -11.09
N VAL A 151 -18.32 22.08 -12.36
CA VAL A 151 -18.91 23.30 -12.95
C VAL A 151 -20.28 23.57 -12.33
N GLU A 152 -21.12 22.55 -12.23
CA GLU A 152 -22.41 22.58 -11.55
C GLU A 152 -22.26 22.95 -10.07
N GLY A 153 -21.24 22.41 -9.40
CA GLY A 153 -20.90 22.76 -8.03
C GLY A 153 -20.57 24.25 -7.87
N LYS A 154 -19.79 24.83 -8.79
CA LYS A 154 -19.52 26.28 -8.82
C LYS A 154 -20.78 27.10 -9.07
N GLN A 155 -21.69 26.65 -9.93
CA GLN A 155 -22.98 27.31 -10.14
C GLN A 155 -23.83 27.31 -8.86
N CYS A 156 -23.89 26.17 -8.16
CA CYS A 156 -24.56 26.05 -6.87
C CYS A 156 -23.93 26.94 -5.80
N HIS A 157 -22.61 27.07 -5.77
CA HIS A 157 -21.92 28.01 -4.89
C HIS A 157 -22.30 29.47 -5.22
N GLY A 158 -22.30 29.85 -6.51
CA GLY A 158 -22.75 31.17 -6.96
C GLY A 158 -24.20 31.47 -6.57
N TYR A 159 -25.09 30.46 -6.61
CA TYR A 159 -26.46 30.58 -6.13
C TYR A 159 -26.50 30.79 -4.60
N ALA A 160 -25.75 30.00 -3.84
CA ALA A 160 -25.69 30.09 -2.38
C ALA A 160 -25.20 31.47 -1.90
N LEU A 161 -24.20 32.03 -2.59
CA LEU A 161 -23.70 33.40 -2.42
C LEU A 161 -24.82 34.43 -2.67
N LYS A 162 -25.45 34.39 -3.86
CA LYS A 162 -26.51 35.34 -4.25
C LYS A 162 -27.74 35.29 -3.33
N SER A 163 -28.04 34.12 -2.77
CA SER A 163 -29.18 33.91 -1.86
C SER A 163 -28.83 34.13 -0.38
N GLY A 164 -27.58 34.46 -0.04
CA GLY A 164 -27.12 34.59 1.35
C GLY A 164 -27.16 33.29 2.16
N LEU A 165 -27.28 32.13 1.51
CA LEU A 165 -27.32 30.83 2.16
C LEU A 165 -25.94 30.35 2.63
N GLU A 166 -24.86 30.98 2.14
CA GLU A 166 -23.47 30.66 2.50
C GLU A 166 -23.17 30.81 4.00
N PHE A 167 -23.89 31.69 4.70
CA PHE A 167 -23.69 31.93 6.14
C PHE A 167 -24.27 30.80 7.00
N HIS A 168 -25.05 29.88 6.42
CA HIS A 168 -25.52 28.70 7.14
C HIS A 168 -24.44 27.62 7.22
N GLN A 169 -24.18 27.14 8.43
CA GLN A 169 -23.10 26.18 8.72
C GLN A 169 -23.14 24.90 7.85
N TYR A 170 -24.33 24.33 7.62
CA TYR A 170 -24.51 23.16 6.78
C TYR A 170 -24.10 23.40 5.32
N VAL A 171 -24.36 24.59 4.79
CA VAL A 171 -24.02 24.97 3.42
C VAL A 171 -22.52 25.18 3.30
N LYS A 172 -21.92 25.86 4.29
CA LYS A 172 -20.47 26.05 4.38
C LYS A 172 -19.71 24.73 4.43
N ASN A 173 -20.12 23.80 5.29
CA ASN A 173 -19.54 22.46 5.37
C ASN A 173 -19.63 21.72 4.03
N ALA A 174 -20.78 21.80 3.36
CA ALA A 174 -20.97 21.20 2.04
C ALA A 174 -20.04 21.83 0.98
N LEU A 175 -19.87 23.17 1.00
CA LEU A 175 -18.98 23.87 0.07
C LEU A 175 -17.51 23.49 0.28
N ILE A 176 -17.03 23.48 1.53
CA ILE A 176 -15.66 23.03 1.84
C ILE A 176 -15.46 21.59 1.36
N GLN A 177 -16.43 20.71 1.64
CA GLN A 177 -16.35 19.32 1.21
C GLN A 177 -16.35 19.16 -0.32
N LEU A 178 -17.16 19.96 -1.03
CA LEU A 178 -17.18 20.00 -2.50
C LEU A 178 -15.80 20.34 -3.06
N TYR A 179 -15.22 21.44 -2.60
CA TYR A 179 -13.93 21.92 -3.10
C TYR A 179 -12.78 20.98 -2.75
N SER A 180 -12.75 20.44 -1.53
CA SER A 180 -11.79 19.40 -1.14
C SER A 180 -11.91 18.13 -2.00
N LYS A 181 -13.13 17.67 -2.32
CA LYS A 181 -13.37 16.51 -3.20
C LYS A 181 -12.97 16.76 -4.66
N CYS A 182 -13.04 18.00 -5.12
CA CYS A 182 -12.70 18.39 -6.49
C CYS A 182 -11.23 18.81 -6.66
N SER A 183 -10.37 18.54 -5.68
CA SER A 183 -8.95 18.92 -5.67
C SER A 183 -8.69 20.43 -5.77
N ASP A 184 -9.69 21.27 -5.49
CA ASP A 184 -9.56 22.73 -5.46
C ASP A 184 -9.51 23.22 -4.01
N VAL A 185 -8.42 22.86 -3.32
CA VAL A 185 -8.29 23.14 -1.89
C VAL A 185 -8.10 24.64 -1.63
N GLY A 186 -7.61 25.41 -2.61
CA GLY A 186 -7.52 26.87 -2.54
C GLY A 186 -8.88 27.51 -2.34
N ALA A 187 -9.91 27.09 -3.08
CA ALA A 187 -11.27 27.57 -2.87
C ALA A 187 -11.84 27.17 -1.50
N ALA A 188 -11.52 25.96 -1.02
CA ALA A 188 -11.93 25.51 0.32
C ALA A 188 -11.31 26.38 1.43
N ILE A 189 -10.02 26.72 1.31
CA ILE A 189 -9.32 27.64 2.20
C ILE A 189 -9.94 29.04 2.11
N GLN A 190 -10.27 29.51 0.92
CA GLN A 190 -10.84 30.84 0.75
C GLN A 190 -12.17 30.96 1.49
N ILE A 191 -13.06 29.96 1.38
CA ILE A 191 -14.33 29.93 2.13
C ILE A 191 -14.08 29.97 3.64
N LEU A 192 -13.06 29.26 4.13
CA LEU A 192 -12.69 29.26 5.55
C LEU A 192 -12.30 30.66 6.03
N TYR A 193 -11.59 31.45 5.22
CA TYR A 193 -11.18 32.80 5.61
C TYR A 193 -12.24 33.88 5.36
N THR A 194 -13.08 33.74 4.33
CA THR A 194 -14.05 34.78 3.95
C THR A 194 -15.37 34.72 4.70
N VAL A 195 -15.84 33.52 5.08
CA VAL A 195 -17.16 33.36 5.71
C VAL A 195 -17.03 33.23 7.23
N PRO A 196 -17.57 34.17 8.04
CA PRO A 196 -17.43 34.14 9.49
C PRO A 196 -18.21 32.99 10.14
N GLY A 197 -17.85 32.64 11.38
CA GLY A 197 -18.55 31.63 12.18
C GLY A 197 -18.21 30.18 11.81
N ASN A 198 -16.92 29.83 11.70
CA ASN A 198 -16.49 28.46 11.43
C ASN A 198 -16.43 27.64 12.72
N ASP A 199 -17.09 26.48 12.72
CA ASP A 199 -16.92 25.47 13.78
C ASP A 199 -15.65 24.64 13.59
N ILE A 200 -15.32 23.83 14.59
CA ILE A 200 -14.15 22.92 14.53
C ILE A 200 -14.25 21.92 13.36
N PHE A 201 -15.46 21.58 12.94
CA PHE A 201 -15.71 20.65 11.84
C PHE A 201 -15.26 21.24 10.49
N CYS A 202 -15.49 22.53 10.23
CA CYS A 202 -14.96 23.24 9.06
C CYS A 202 -13.43 23.10 8.95
N TYR A 203 -12.72 23.38 10.05
CA TYR A 203 -11.26 23.28 10.04
C TYR A 203 -10.80 21.85 9.79
N ASN A 204 -11.43 20.85 10.42
CA ASN A 204 -11.13 19.44 10.18
C ASN A 204 -11.36 19.02 8.72
N LEU A 205 -12.41 19.53 8.06
CA LEU A 205 -12.66 19.27 6.65
C LEU A 205 -11.56 19.86 5.75
N VAL A 206 -11.12 21.09 6.03
CA VAL A 206 -10.04 21.75 5.28
C VAL A 206 -8.72 21.02 5.49
N VAL A 207 -8.34 20.71 6.74
CA VAL A 207 -7.11 19.97 7.03
C VAL A 207 -7.15 18.59 6.36
N ASN A 208 -8.26 17.85 6.43
CA ASN A 208 -8.36 16.57 5.74
C ASN A 208 -8.24 16.71 4.21
N GLY A 209 -8.85 17.74 3.61
CA GLY A 209 -8.68 18.03 2.18
C GLY A 209 -7.23 18.34 1.82
N LEU A 210 -6.55 19.15 2.64
CA LEU A 210 -5.13 19.48 2.45
C LEU A 210 -4.22 18.25 2.57
N LEU A 211 -4.48 17.38 3.55
CA LEU A 211 -3.76 16.12 3.73
C LEU A 211 -3.94 15.17 2.54
N GLN A 212 -5.15 15.07 1.99
CA GLN A 212 -5.44 14.21 0.83
C GLN A 212 -4.67 14.64 -0.41
N HIS A 213 -4.45 15.94 -0.59
CA HIS A 213 -3.75 16.51 -1.75
C HIS A 213 -2.31 16.93 -1.43
N THR A 214 -1.74 16.46 -0.33
CA THR A 214 -0.33 16.67 0.08
C THR A 214 0.12 18.13 0.32
N HIS A 215 -0.82 19.04 0.55
CA HIS A 215 -0.56 20.45 0.91
C HIS A 215 -0.28 20.61 2.41
N MET A 216 0.85 20.03 2.85
CA MET A 216 1.15 19.88 4.28
C MET A 216 1.44 21.21 5.01
N ARG A 217 1.98 22.21 4.31
CA ARG A 217 2.36 23.50 4.93
C ARG A 217 1.12 24.30 5.29
N GLU A 218 0.20 24.40 4.35
CA GLU A 218 -1.08 25.07 4.51
C GLU A 218 -1.91 24.39 5.61
N ALA A 219 -1.82 23.06 5.75
CA ALA A 219 -2.49 22.32 6.83
C ALA A 219 -1.95 22.72 8.22
N VAL A 220 -0.65 22.98 8.35
CA VAL A 220 -0.03 23.50 9.59
C VAL A 220 -0.51 24.92 9.88
N ASP A 221 -0.69 25.76 8.86
CA ASP A 221 -1.18 27.12 9.06
C ASP A 221 -2.65 27.14 9.51
N VAL A 222 -3.48 26.23 9.00
CA VAL A 222 -4.83 26.00 9.52
C VAL A 222 -4.79 25.51 10.98
N LEU A 223 -3.87 24.62 11.34
CA LEU A 223 -3.69 24.19 12.73
C LEU A 223 -3.32 25.37 13.67
N LYS A 224 -2.37 26.22 13.27
CA LYS A 224 -2.03 27.45 14.02
C LYS A 224 -3.25 28.36 14.18
N LEU A 225 -4.08 28.46 13.15
CA LEU A 225 -5.32 29.25 13.20
C LEU A 225 -6.30 28.68 14.24
N ILE A 226 -6.52 27.36 14.28
CA ILE A 226 -7.37 26.71 15.31
C ILE A 226 -6.85 27.05 16.72
N ILE A 227 -5.54 26.91 16.93
CA ILE A 227 -4.89 27.19 18.22
C ILE A 227 -5.06 28.67 18.61
N SER A 228 -4.79 29.59 17.68
CA SER A 228 -4.88 31.04 17.91
C SER A 228 -6.28 31.52 18.31
N LYS A 229 -7.33 30.81 17.87
CA LYS A 229 -8.73 31.09 18.18
C LYS A 229 -9.19 30.48 19.49
N GLY A 230 -8.37 29.65 20.16
CA GLY A 230 -8.71 29.00 21.42
C GLY A 230 -9.91 28.05 21.31
N ILE A 231 -10.14 27.46 20.14
CA ILE A 231 -11.27 26.53 19.92
C ILE A 231 -10.94 25.21 20.62
N GLU A 232 -11.87 24.68 21.41
CA GLU A 232 -11.74 23.37 22.04
C GLU A 232 -11.72 22.24 20.99
N TRP A 233 -10.80 21.29 21.17
CA TRP A 233 -10.66 20.17 20.25
C TRP A 233 -11.58 19.04 20.66
N ASN A 234 -12.07 18.30 19.66
CA ASN A 234 -12.81 17.04 19.89
C ASN A 234 -11.98 15.84 19.40
N SER A 235 -12.47 14.62 19.64
CA SER A 235 -11.83 13.36 19.19
C SER A 235 -11.43 13.40 17.71
N ALA A 236 -12.33 13.83 16.83
CA ALA A 236 -12.07 13.91 15.39
C ALA A 236 -10.96 14.92 15.01
N THR A 237 -10.82 15.98 15.80
CA THR A 237 -9.75 16.98 15.63
C THR A 237 -8.41 16.35 15.94
N TYR A 238 -8.27 15.68 17.09
CA TYR A 238 -7.03 14.99 17.45
C TYR A 238 -6.63 13.94 16.42
N VAL A 239 -7.57 13.11 15.94
CA VAL A 239 -7.30 12.14 14.86
C VAL A 239 -6.77 12.82 13.59
N THR A 240 -7.38 13.94 13.19
CA THR A 240 -6.98 14.70 12.00
C THR A 240 -5.60 15.32 12.16
N ILE A 241 -5.30 15.90 13.33
CA ILE A 241 -4.00 16.52 13.62
C ILE A 241 -2.90 15.47 13.81
N PHE A 242 -3.16 14.33 14.45
CA PHE A 242 -2.18 13.23 14.50
C PHE A 242 -1.83 12.73 13.11
N ARG A 243 -2.80 12.62 12.20
CA ARG A 243 -2.56 12.30 10.79
C ARG A 243 -1.69 13.35 10.10
N LEU A 244 -1.88 14.64 10.41
CA LEU A 244 -1.00 15.72 9.94
C LEU A 244 0.44 15.55 10.46
N CYS A 245 0.63 15.33 11.76
CA CYS A 245 1.95 15.08 12.34
C CYS A 245 2.63 13.86 11.70
N ALA A 246 1.88 12.78 11.50
CA ALA A 246 2.34 11.55 10.87
C ALA A 246 2.80 11.78 9.42
N SER A 247 2.05 12.62 8.68
CA SER A 247 2.35 12.93 7.28
C SER A 247 3.54 13.89 7.13
N LEU A 248 3.73 14.78 8.10
CA LEU A 248 4.92 15.64 8.21
C LEU A 248 6.17 14.88 8.71
N LYS A 249 5.98 13.72 9.32
CA LYS A 249 6.99 12.99 10.11
C LYS A 249 7.63 13.86 11.20
N ASP A 250 6.87 14.80 11.76
CA ASP A 250 7.32 15.69 12.84
C ASP A 250 6.95 15.10 14.21
N ILE A 251 7.93 14.40 14.81
CA ILE A 251 7.78 13.79 16.13
C ILE A 251 7.61 14.83 17.25
N THR A 252 8.14 16.04 17.08
CA THR A 252 8.09 17.08 18.12
C THR A 252 6.68 17.62 18.22
N LEU A 253 6.09 17.98 17.07
CA LEU A 253 4.70 18.40 17.00
C LEU A 253 3.75 17.27 17.46
N GLY A 254 4.02 16.03 17.04
CA GLY A 254 3.25 14.85 17.47
C GLY A 254 3.22 14.68 19.00
N LYS A 255 4.38 14.85 19.67
CA LYS A 255 4.47 14.79 21.14
C LYS A 255 3.76 15.95 21.82
N GLN A 256 3.83 17.17 21.26
CA GLN A 256 3.11 18.33 21.80
C GLN A 256 1.59 18.11 21.76
N VAL A 257 1.07 17.65 20.61
CA VAL A 257 -0.36 17.33 20.44
C VAL A 257 -0.79 16.20 21.37
N HIS A 258 0.01 15.15 21.51
CA HIS A 258 -0.27 14.06 22.45
C HIS A 258 -0.29 14.54 23.92
N ALA A 259 0.66 15.39 24.31
CA ALA A 259 0.68 15.97 25.66
C ALA A 259 -0.51 16.90 25.92
N GLN A 260 -0.97 17.65 24.90
CA GLN A 260 -2.17 18.47 25.01
C GLN A 260 -3.42 17.60 25.19
N MET A 261 -3.53 16.50 24.44
CA MET A 261 -4.63 15.55 24.57
C MET A 261 -4.72 14.97 25.99
N LEU A 262 -3.58 14.56 26.56
CA LEU A 262 -3.51 14.04 27.94
C LEU A 262 -3.90 15.06 29.01
N LYS A 263 -3.88 16.36 28.70
CA LYS A 263 -4.33 17.44 29.58
C LYS A 263 -5.80 17.83 29.36
N SER A 264 -6.45 17.28 28.34
CA SER A 264 -7.84 17.55 28.02
C SER A 264 -8.76 16.46 28.58
N ASP A 265 -10.03 16.79 28.80
CA ASP A 265 -11.05 15.84 29.28
C ASP A 265 -11.57 14.87 28.19
N ILE A 266 -10.76 14.59 27.17
CA ILE A 266 -11.15 13.71 26.06
C ILE A 266 -10.75 12.29 26.38
N ASP A 267 -11.76 11.41 26.42
CA ASP A 267 -11.53 9.98 26.52
C ASP A 267 -10.79 9.46 25.28
N CYS A 268 -9.68 8.77 25.54
CA CYS A 268 -8.91 8.11 24.50
C CYS A 268 -9.61 6.81 24.08
N ASP A 269 -10.49 6.93 23.10
CA ASP A 269 -11.07 5.77 22.43
C ASP A 269 -10.04 5.02 21.55
N VAL A 270 -10.45 3.88 21.00
CA VAL A 270 -9.56 3.05 20.19
C VAL A 270 -9.21 3.70 18.83
N TYR A 271 -10.03 4.65 18.33
CA TYR A 271 -9.78 5.36 17.08
C TYR A 271 -8.69 6.43 17.24
N ILE A 272 -8.76 7.21 18.33
CA ILE A 272 -7.69 8.13 18.73
C ILE A 272 -6.42 7.33 19.00
N GLY A 273 -6.54 6.23 19.77
CA GLY A 273 -5.40 5.41 20.12
C GLY A 273 -4.66 4.83 18.91
N SER A 274 -5.40 4.36 17.90
CA SER A 274 -4.82 3.88 16.63
C SER A 274 -4.12 5.00 15.85
N SER A 275 -4.68 6.22 15.90
CA SER A 275 -4.08 7.40 15.23
C SER A 275 -2.78 7.86 15.90
N ILE A 276 -2.67 7.73 17.23
CA ILE A 276 -1.44 8.00 17.98
C ILE A 276 -0.35 6.98 17.61
N ILE A 277 -0.72 5.70 17.52
CA ILE A 277 0.21 4.64 17.13
C ILE A 277 0.71 4.86 15.70
N ASP A 278 -0.18 5.15 14.74
CA ASP A 278 0.18 5.49 13.35
C ASP A 278 1.12 6.71 13.29
N MET A 279 0.84 7.75 14.08
CA MET A 279 1.70 8.94 14.17
C MET A 279 3.10 8.59 14.67
N TYR A 280 3.22 7.87 15.80
CA TYR A 280 4.53 7.48 16.31
C TYR A 280 5.28 6.56 15.35
N GLY A 281 4.58 5.63 14.68
CA GLY A 281 5.13 4.74 13.67
C GLY A 281 5.73 5.50 12.49
N LYS A 282 4.95 6.38 11.84
CA LYS A 282 5.41 7.17 10.68
C LYS A 282 6.51 8.18 11.02
N CYS A 283 6.57 8.64 12.27
CA CYS A 283 7.62 9.50 12.79
C CYS A 283 8.91 8.74 13.21
N GLY A 284 8.99 7.43 12.98
CA GLY A 284 10.19 6.64 13.30
C GLY A 284 10.36 6.24 14.76
N ASN A 285 9.38 6.51 15.63
CA ASN A 285 9.45 6.23 17.06
C ASN A 285 8.46 5.13 17.46
N VAL A 286 8.64 3.95 16.87
CA VAL A 286 7.77 2.79 17.10
C VAL A 286 7.70 2.38 18.58
N LEU A 287 8.77 2.58 19.35
CA LEU A 287 8.80 2.27 20.79
C LEU A 287 7.80 3.11 21.58
N SER A 288 7.66 4.41 21.27
CA SER A 288 6.63 5.25 21.90
C SER A 288 5.22 4.78 21.52
N GLY A 289 5.01 4.38 20.26
CA GLY A 289 3.77 3.76 19.82
C GLY A 289 3.47 2.45 20.55
N ARG A 290 4.49 1.61 20.78
CA ARG A 290 4.38 0.34 21.52
C ARG A 290 4.00 0.55 22.98
N THR A 291 4.71 1.45 23.67
CA THR A 291 4.41 1.75 25.08
C THR A 291 3.00 2.30 25.25
N PHE A 292 2.51 3.10 24.30
CA PHE A 292 1.13 3.57 24.29
C PHE A 292 0.14 2.41 24.03
N PHE A 293 0.40 1.58 23.03
CA PHE A 293 -0.43 0.40 22.71
C PHE A 293 -0.60 -0.54 23.91
N ASP A 294 0.49 -0.79 24.64
CA ASP A 294 0.48 -1.67 25.82
C ASP A 294 -0.41 -1.11 26.94
N ARG A 295 -0.59 0.21 27.01
CA ARG A 295 -1.45 0.90 28.00
C ARG A 295 -2.92 0.99 27.60
N LEU A 296 -3.30 0.61 26.38
CA LEU A 296 -4.70 0.63 25.96
C LEU A 296 -5.53 -0.37 26.79
N GLN A 297 -6.60 0.11 27.41
CA GLN A 297 -7.51 -0.71 28.22
C GLN A 297 -8.28 -1.73 27.38
N SER A 298 -8.63 -1.38 26.14
CA SER A 298 -9.24 -2.29 25.18
C SER A 298 -8.49 -2.20 23.86
N ARG A 299 -8.21 -3.38 23.27
CA ARG A 299 -7.53 -3.51 21.99
C ARG A 299 -8.48 -4.19 21.01
N ASN A 300 -8.54 -3.70 19.79
CA ASN A 300 -9.34 -4.29 18.72
C ASN A 300 -8.44 -4.54 17.51
N VAL A 301 -9.03 -5.09 16.44
CA VAL A 301 -8.30 -5.37 15.20
C VAL A 301 -7.58 -4.13 14.63
N VAL A 302 -8.14 -2.93 14.80
CA VAL A 302 -7.56 -1.68 14.28
C VAL A 302 -6.31 -1.29 15.06
N SER A 303 -6.34 -1.33 16.40
CA SER A 303 -5.15 -0.99 17.19
C SER A 303 -4.03 -2.02 17.03
N TRP A 304 -4.36 -3.32 16.95
CA TRP A 304 -3.40 -4.39 16.63
C TRP A 304 -2.77 -4.20 15.25
N THR A 305 -3.59 -3.94 14.23
CA THR A 305 -3.09 -3.69 12.87
C THR A 305 -2.22 -2.44 12.82
N SER A 306 -2.59 -1.37 13.55
CA SER A 306 -1.82 -0.12 13.59
C SER A 306 -0.43 -0.31 14.19
N ILE A 307 -0.31 -1.06 15.28
CA ILE A 307 1.00 -1.31 15.89
C ILE A 307 1.86 -2.23 15.01
N MET A 308 1.29 -3.27 14.40
CA MET A 308 2.02 -4.12 13.45
C MET A 308 2.49 -3.33 12.22
N ALA A 309 1.63 -2.46 11.68
CA ALA A 309 1.98 -1.58 10.57
C ALA A 309 3.09 -0.60 10.95
N ALA A 310 3.10 -0.07 12.17
CA ALA A 310 4.16 0.78 12.68
C ALA A 310 5.51 0.05 12.75
N TYR A 311 5.55 -1.21 13.21
CA TYR A 311 6.76 -2.04 13.19
C TYR A 311 7.21 -2.34 11.76
N PHE A 312 6.28 -2.76 10.88
CA PHE A 312 6.55 -3.04 9.47
C PHE A 312 7.15 -1.84 8.72
N GLN A 313 6.57 -0.64 8.89
CA GLN A 313 7.05 0.60 8.24
C GLN A 313 8.45 1.02 8.70
N ASN A 314 8.89 0.54 9.86
CA ASN A 314 10.21 0.79 10.42
C ASN A 314 11.16 -0.40 10.25
N GLU A 315 10.84 -1.34 9.36
CA GLU A 315 11.66 -2.51 9.01
C GLU A 315 11.91 -3.53 10.14
N PHE A 316 11.15 -3.41 11.24
CA PHE A 316 11.14 -4.36 12.34
C PHE A 316 10.14 -5.50 12.05
N PHE A 317 10.47 -6.31 11.05
CA PHE A 317 9.55 -7.31 10.50
C PHE A 317 9.27 -8.46 11.47
N GLU A 318 10.29 -8.92 12.21
CA GLU A 318 10.16 -10.00 13.20
C GLU A 318 9.19 -9.60 14.31
N GLU A 319 9.37 -8.40 14.86
CA GLU A 319 8.50 -7.88 15.92
C GLU A 319 7.07 -7.71 15.43
N ALA A 320 6.85 -7.26 14.19
CA ALA A 320 5.51 -7.17 13.61
C ALA A 320 4.82 -8.55 13.55
N LEU A 321 5.57 -9.61 13.24
CA LEU A 321 5.07 -10.98 13.17
C LEU A 321 4.84 -11.58 14.58
N ASP A 322 5.71 -11.30 15.54
CA ASP A 322 5.54 -11.74 16.93
C ASP A 322 4.28 -11.16 17.59
N LEU A 323 3.88 -9.94 17.19
CA LEU A 323 2.63 -9.35 17.65
C LEU A 323 1.40 -10.11 17.18
N PHE A 324 1.47 -10.81 16.04
CA PHE A 324 0.37 -11.62 15.56
C PHE A 324 0.03 -12.77 16.51
N SER A 325 1.05 -13.46 17.01
CA SER A 325 0.88 -14.52 18.02
C SER A 325 0.15 -14.00 19.26
N LYS A 326 0.45 -12.76 19.70
CA LYS A 326 -0.24 -12.12 20.84
C LYS A 326 -1.68 -11.74 20.52
N MET A 327 -1.94 -11.24 19.31
CA MET A 327 -3.30 -10.95 18.83
C MET A 327 -4.17 -12.22 18.78
N GLU A 328 -3.59 -13.35 18.37
CA GLU A 328 -4.28 -14.64 18.35
C GLU A 328 -4.59 -15.17 19.76
N ILE A 329 -3.68 -14.98 20.73
CA ILE A 329 -3.91 -15.29 22.14
C ILE A 329 -5.08 -14.47 22.70
N ASP A 330 -5.17 -13.19 22.34
CA ASP A 330 -6.29 -12.30 22.69
C ASP A 330 -7.59 -12.64 21.93
N ARG A 331 -7.57 -13.66 21.06
CA ARG A 331 -8.70 -14.16 20.26
C ARG A 331 -9.32 -13.09 19.35
N ILE A 332 -8.53 -12.13 18.91
CA ILE A 332 -8.97 -11.10 17.97
C ILE A 332 -8.65 -11.57 16.55
N PRO A 333 -9.64 -11.80 15.67
CA PRO A 333 -9.38 -12.28 14.32
C PRO A 333 -8.69 -11.19 13.47
N PRO A 334 -7.67 -11.56 12.65
CA PRO A 334 -7.06 -10.62 11.71
C PRO A 334 -8.05 -10.24 10.60
N ASN A 335 -7.94 -8.99 10.14
CA ASN A 335 -8.64 -8.53 8.94
C ASN A 335 -7.69 -8.53 7.73
N GLU A 336 -8.19 -8.11 6.57
CA GLU A 336 -7.44 -8.02 5.32
C GLU A 336 -6.19 -7.13 5.43
N TYR A 337 -6.27 -6.03 6.20
CA TYR A 337 -5.15 -5.13 6.44
C TYR A 337 -4.10 -5.77 7.35
N THR A 338 -4.51 -6.49 8.40
CA THR A 338 -3.61 -7.25 9.26
C THR A 338 -2.83 -8.27 8.43
N MET A 339 -3.53 -9.06 7.61
CA MET A 339 -2.88 -10.07 6.76
C MET A 339 -1.92 -9.44 5.74
N ALA A 340 -2.30 -8.32 5.12
CA ALA A 340 -1.41 -7.62 4.20
C ALA A 340 -0.11 -7.17 4.87
N VAL A 341 -0.17 -6.63 6.09
CA VAL A 341 1.03 -6.26 6.86
C VAL A 341 1.89 -7.50 7.15
N LEU A 342 1.29 -8.59 7.62
CA LEU A 342 2.02 -9.81 7.97
C LEU A 342 2.71 -10.45 6.76
N PHE A 343 2.02 -10.53 5.62
CA PHE A 343 2.62 -11.04 4.39
C PHE A 343 3.79 -10.17 3.93
N ASN A 344 3.66 -8.84 4.00
CA ASN A 344 4.75 -7.95 3.62
C ASN A 344 5.93 -8.01 4.61
N SER A 345 5.68 -8.21 5.91
CA SER A 345 6.75 -8.47 6.90
C SER A 345 7.48 -9.78 6.60
N ALA A 346 6.74 -10.87 6.32
CA ALA A 346 7.34 -12.14 5.91
C ALA A 346 8.14 -11.99 4.60
N ALA A 347 7.64 -11.19 3.65
CA ALA A 347 8.32 -10.85 2.41
C ALA A 347 9.63 -10.06 2.65
N GLY A 348 9.65 -9.18 3.65
CA GLY A 348 10.83 -8.43 4.09
C GLY A 348 11.94 -9.37 4.58
N LEU A 349 11.57 -10.39 5.36
CA LEU A 349 12.48 -11.42 5.85
C LEU A 349 12.80 -12.52 4.82
N SER A 350 12.07 -12.57 3.70
CA SER A 350 12.07 -13.69 2.75
C SER A 350 11.71 -15.04 3.41
N ALA A 351 10.88 -15.01 4.44
CA ALA A 351 10.55 -16.17 5.27
C ALA A 351 9.40 -16.99 4.64
N LEU A 352 9.74 -17.86 3.68
CA LEU A 352 8.76 -18.63 2.90
C LEU A 352 7.87 -19.52 3.79
N CYS A 353 8.48 -20.25 4.74
CA CYS A 353 7.76 -21.17 5.63
C CYS A 353 6.71 -20.43 6.49
N LEU A 354 7.05 -19.23 6.96
CA LEU A 354 6.12 -18.39 7.70
C LEU A 354 5.03 -17.82 6.78
N GLY A 355 5.40 -17.42 5.57
CA GLY A 355 4.47 -17.00 4.52
C GLY A 355 3.42 -18.06 4.20
N ASP A 356 3.81 -19.32 4.10
CA ASP A 356 2.89 -20.45 3.88
C ASP A 356 1.93 -20.66 5.06
N GLN A 357 2.42 -20.53 6.30
CA GLN A 357 1.57 -20.60 7.50
C GLN A 357 0.53 -19.47 7.52
N LEU A 358 0.97 -18.24 7.21
CA LEU A 358 0.08 -17.08 7.10
C LEU A 358 -0.93 -17.24 5.95
N HIS A 359 -0.53 -17.83 4.82
CA HIS A 359 -1.43 -18.11 3.70
C HIS A 359 -2.53 -19.08 4.11
N ALA A 360 -2.17 -20.22 4.73
CA ALA A 360 -3.13 -21.17 5.26
C ALA A 360 -4.05 -20.52 6.31
N ARG A 361 -3.52 -19.61 7.13
CA ARG A 361 -4.29 -18.85 8.12
C ARG A 361 -5.30 -17.89 7.48
N ALA A 362 -4.91 -17.16 6.42
CA ALA A 362 -5.80 -16.30 5.64
C ALA A 362 -6.93 -17.09 4.99
N GLU A 363 -6.64 -18.27 4.42
CA GLU A 363 -7.66 -19.14 3.84
C GLU A 363 -8.66 -19.60 4.91
N LYS A 364 -8.18 -20.05 6.08
CA LYS A 364 -9.04 -20.44 7.21
C LYS A 364 -9.90 -19.28 7.75
N SER A 365 -9.43 -18.03 7.63
CA SER A 365 -10.21 -16.84 7.99
C SER A 365 -11.23 -16.43 6.92
N GLY A 366 -11.32 -17.13 5.78
CA GLY A 366 -12.21 -16.76 4.69
C GLY A 366 -11.74 -15.55 3.87
N LEU A 367 -10.47 -15.16 3.99
CA LEU A 367 -9.90 -13.98 3.31
C LEU A 367 -9.33 -14.29 1.91
N LYS A 368 -9.45 -15.53 1.44
CA LYS A 368 -8.89 -15.99 0.16
C LYS A 368 -9.32 -15.17 -1.06
N GLY A 369 -10.58 -14.72 -1.08
CA GLY A 369 -11.15 -13.96 -2.21
C GLY A 369 -10.87 -12.46 -2.17
N ASN A 370 -10.15 -11.95 -1.16
CA ASN A 370 -9.89 -10.53 -1.02
C ASN A 370 -8.69 -10.11 -1.88
N VAL A 371 -8.88 -9.14 -2.77
CA VAL A 371 -7.86 -8.65 -3.72
C VAL A 371 -6.61 -8.14 -3.01
N MET A 372 -6.75 -7.40 -1.90
CA MET A 372 -5.61 -6.88 -1.13
C MET A 372 -4.76 -8.01 -0.56
N VAL A 373 -5.40 -9.05 -0.04
CA VAL A 373 -4.73 -10.24 0.49
C VAL A 373 -4.03 -11.01 -0.63
N GLY A 374 -4.69 -11.18 -1.78
CA GLY A 374 -4.09 -11.78 -2.98
C GLY A 374 -2.85 -11.02 -3.46
N ASN A 375 -2.93 -9.70 -3.54
CA ASN A 375 -1.81 -8.84 -3.91
C ASN A 375 -0.62 -8.98 -2.95
N ALA A 376 -0.87 -8.98 -1.64
CA ALA A 376 0.17 -9.17 -0.63
C ALA A 376 0.80 -10.58 -0.68
N LEU A 377 0.01 -11.62 -0.96
CA LEU A 377 0.49 -13.00 -1.15
C LEU A 377 1.41 -13.13 -2.38
N ILE A 378 1.02 -12.54 -3.52
CA ILE A 378 1.85 -12.53 -4.73
C ILE A 378 3.21 -11.91 -4.43
N ILE A 379 3.23 -10.74 -3.78
CA ILE A 379 4.47 -10.04 -3.39
C ILE A 379 5.31 -10.90 -2.44
N MET A 380 4.68 -11.52 -1.44
CA MET A 380 5.35 -12.37 -0.46
C MET A 380 6.03 -13.57 -1.12
N TYR A 381 5.34 -14.25 -2.03
CA TYR A 381 5.90 -15.41 -2.72
C TYR A 381 7.05 -15.04 -3.66
N PHE A 382 6.93 -13.95 -4.43
CA PHE A 382 8.05 -13.45 -5.23
C PHE A 382 9.25 -13.08 -4.37
N LYS A 383 9.07 -12.27 -3.33
CA LYS A 383 10.16 -11.86 -2.42
C LYS A 383 10.74 -13.01 -1.58
N SER A 384 10.09 -14.17 -1.56
CA SER A 384 10.59 -15.39 -0.93
C SER A 384 11.13 -16.42 -1.95
N GLY A 385 11.16 -16.07 -3.23
CA GLY A 385 11.76 -16.89 -4.28
C GLY A 385 10.84 -17.95 -4.91
N ASP A 386 9.55 -18.02 -4.57
CA ASP A 386 8.61 -19.01 -5.11
C ASP A 386 7.69 -18.42 -6.18
N ILE A 387 8.19 -18.38 -7.42
CA ILE A 387 7.46 -17.83 -8.57
C ILE A 387 6.18 -18.62 -8.85
N LEU A 388 6.24 -19.95 -8.73
CA LEU A 388 5.11 -20.83 -9.05
C LEU A 388 3.96 -20.62 -8.06
N ALA A 389 4.25 -20.43 -6.77
CA ALA A 389 3.24 -20.09 -5.78
C ALA A 389 2.60 -18.73 -6.08
N ALA A 390 3.39 -17.71 -6.44
CA ALA A 390 2.86 -16.41 -6.83
C ALA A 390 1.93 -16.50 -8.05
N GLN A 391 2.32 -17.24 -9.09
CA GLN A 391 1.50 -17.48 -10.28
C GLN A 391 0.21 -18.26 -9.97
N ARG A 392 0.26 -19.24 -9.05
CA ARG A 392 -0.95 -19.95 -8.59
C ARG A 392 -1.91 -19.02 -7.86
N VAL A 393 -1.41 -18.12 -7.00
CA VAL A 393 -2.26 -17.13 -6.34
C VAL A 393 -2.91 -16.24 -7.38
N PHE A 394 -2.13 -15.67 -8.31
CA PHE A 394 -2.62 -14.83 -9.40
C PHE A 394 -3.71 -15.53 -10.22
N SER A 395 -3.46 -16.77 -10.66
CA SER A 395 -4.41 -17.53 -11.50
C SER A 395 -5.71 -17.89 -10.78
N ASN A 396 -5.69 -17.96 -9.45
CA ASN A 396 -6.87 -18.27 -8.63
C ASN A 396 -7.66 -17.01 -8.22
N MET A 397 -7.17 -15.80 -8.52
CA MET A 397 -7.89 -14.57 -8.22
C MET A 397 -9.02 -14.36 -9.23
N THR A 398 -10.23 -14.07 -8.74
CA THR A 398 -11.41 -13.81 -9.58
C THR A 398 -11.45 -12.39 -10.12
N CYS A 399 -10.78 -11.47 -9.44
CA CYS A 399 -10.67 -10.07 -9.82
C CYS A 399 -9.21 -9.63 -9.61
N CYS A 400 -8.68 -8.94 -10.61
CA CYS A 400 -7.33 -8.39 -10.60
C CYS A 400 -7.46 -6.88 -10.77
N ASP A 401 -6.84 -6.13 -9.86
CA ASP A 401 -6.73 -4.69 -10.02
C ASP A 401 -5.36 -4.32 -10.60
N ILE A 402 -5.15 -3.03 -10.83
CA ILE A 402 -3.87 -2.49 -11.29
C ILE A 402 -2.70 -2.88 -10.37
N ILE A 403 -2.94 -3.07 -9.07
CA ILE A 403 -1.92 -3.46 -8.10
C ILE A 403 -1.54 -4.93 -8.31
N THR A 404 -2.52 -5.82 -8.58
CA THR A 404 -2.29 -7.22 -8.93
C THR A 404 -1.38 -7.36 -10.16
N TRP A 405 -1.69 -6.62 -11.23
CA TRP A 405 -0.89 -6.63 -12.46
C TRP A 405 0.50 -6.06 -12.26
N ASN A 406 0.63 -4.98 -11.50
CA ASN A 406 1.95 -4.42 -11.18
C ASN A 406 2.79 -5.40 -10.36
N ALA A 407 2.20 -6.11 -9.40
CA ALA A 407 2.90 -7.11 -8.59
C ALA A 407 3.42 -8.29 -9.45
N ILE A 408 2.62 -8.80 -10.39
CA ILE A 408 3.02 -9.92 -11.25
C ILE A 408 4.10 -9.49 -12.27
N ILE A 409 3.99 -8.31 -12.89
CA ILE A 409 4.97 -7.80 -13.87
C ILE A 409 6.32 -7.54 -13.18
N THR A 410 6.32 -6.80 -12.07
CA THR A 410 7.55 -6.48 -11.33
C THR A 410 8.18 -7.74 -10.72
N GLY A 411 7.36 -8.66 -10.19
CA GLY A 411 7.81 -9.95 -9.67
C GLY A 411 8.60 -10.76 -10.70
N HIS A 412 8.08 -10.94 -11.92
CA HIS A 412 8.81 -11.63 -12.98
C HIS A 412 10.11 -10.89 -13.38
N SER A 413 10.06 -9.56 -13.48
CA SER A 413 11.25 -8.74 -13.78
C SER A 413 12.38 -8.98 -12.78
N HIS A 414 12.09 -8.95 -11.47
CA HIS A 414 13.08 -9.18 -10.40
C HIS A 414 13.67 -10.59 -10.39
N HIS A 415 13.05 -11.54 -11.09
CA HIS A 415 13.53 -12.92 -11.21
C HIS A 415 14.28 -13.19 -12.53
N GLY A 416 14.45 -12.16 -13.36
CA GLY A 416 15.06 -12.29 -14.69
C GLY A 416 14.16 -12.85 -15.78
N LEU A 417 12.89 -13.02 -15.47
CA LEU A 417 11.87 -13.50 -16.40
C LEU A 417 11.26 -12.31 -17.14
N GLY A 418 12.12 -11.56 -17.86
CA GLY A 418 11.72 -10.33 -18.54
C GLY A 418 10.68 -10.57 -19.64
N LYS A 419 10.73 -11.73 -20.31
CA LYS A 419 9.78 -12.07 -21.39
C LYS A 419 8.39 -12.32 -20.81
N GLU A 420 8.34 -13.05 -19.71
CA GLU A 420 7.13 -13.32 -18.94
C GLU A 420 6.54 -12.02 -18.40
N ALA A 421 7.37 -11.10 -17.89
CA ALA A 421 6.91 -9.78 -17.44
C ALA A 421 6.26 -8.97 -18.57
N LEU A 422 6.84 -8.96 -19.78
CA LEU A 422 6.24 -8.30 -20.94
C LEU A 422 4.97 -9.01 -21.44
N SER A 423 4.91 -10.34 -21.35
CA SER A 423 3.69 -11.10 -21.62
C SER A 423 2.56 -10.73 -20.66
N MET A 424 2.85 -10.66 -19.35
CA MET A 424 1.86 -10.23 -18.35
C MET A 424 1.38 -8.79 -18.58
N PHE A 425 2.24 -7.91 -19.08
CA PHE A 425 1.84 -6.56 -19.46
C PHE A 425 0.91 -6.55 -20.68
N GLN A 426 1.17 -7.41 -21.68
CA GLN A 426 0.26 -7.56 -22.83
C GLN A 426 -1.09 -8.11 -22.38
N ASP A 427 -1.11 -9.14 -21.52
CA ASP A 427 -2.34 -9.70 -20.98
C ASP A 427 -3.15 -8.63 -20.23
N MET A 428 -2.50 -7.85 -19.37
CA MET A 428 -3.12 -6.69 -18.70
C MET A 428 -3.80 -5.75 -19.70
N MET A 429 -3.09 -5.37 -20.77
CA MET A 429 -3.64 -4.49 -21.81
C MET A 429 -4.84 -5.11 -22.53
N THR A 430 -4.83 -6.42 -22.79
CA THR A 430 -5.97 -7.12 -23.42
C THR A 430 -7.21 -7.17 -22.53
N THR A 431 -7.04 -7.21 -21.20
CA THR A 431 -8.15 -7.15 -20.24
C THR A 431 -8.77 -5.76 -20.10
N GLY A 432 -8.20 -4.73 -20.74
CA GLY A 432 -8.68 -3.35 -20.70
C GLY A 432 -8.26 -2.56 -19.46
N GLU A 433 -7.44 -3.16 -18.59
CA GLU A 433 -6.85 -2.48 -17.44
C GLU A 433 -5.83 -1.43 -17.90
N ARG A 434 -5.93 -0.22 -17.33
CA ARG A 434 -5.09 0.91 -17.76
C ARG A 434 -3.75 0.90 -17.02
N PRO A 435 -2.62 0.90 -17.72
CA PRO A 435 -1.30 1.07 -17.12
C PRO A 435 -1.20 2.35 -16.29
N ASN A 436 -0.43 2.29 -15.21
CA ASN A 436 -0.13 3.44 -14.37
C ASN A 436 1.38 3.66 -14.26
N TYR A 437 1.75 4.66 -13.45
CA TYR A 437 3.14 5.00 -13.15
C TYR A 437 4.00 3.79 -12.75
N VAL A 438 3.47 2.91 -11.89
CA VAL A 438 4.24 1.75 -11.39
C VAL A 438 4.35 0.65 -12.44
N THR A 439 3.36 0.50 -13.33
CA THR A 439 3.39 -0.49 -14.42
C THR A 439 4.61 -0.28 -15.30
N PHE A 440 4.89 0.96 -15.70
CA PHE A 440 5.98 1.26 -16.62
C PHE A 440 7.37 1.11 -15.99
N ILE A 441 7.52 1.27 -14.67
CA ILE A 441 8.75 0.89 -13.97
C ILE A 441 9.04 -0.60 -14.18
N GLY A 442 8.03 -1.47 -13.98
CA GLY A 442 8.16 -2.91 -14.20
C GLY A 442 8.49 -3.28 -15.64
N VAL A 443 7.79 -2.67 -16.61
CA VAL A 443 7.98 -2.93 -18.05
C VAL A 443 9.37 -2.49 -18.54
N ILE A 444 9.82 -1.29 -18.18
CA ILE A 444 11.15 -0.79 -18.59
C ILE A 444 12.25 -1.60 -17.90
N SER A 445 12.05 -2.00 -16.64
CA SER A 445 12.99 -2.91 -15.95
C SER A 445 13.08 -4.27 -16.65
N ALA A 446 11.95 -4.83 -17.10
CA ALA A 446 11.93 -6.05 -17.90
C ALA A 446 12.71 -5.89 -19.23
N CYS A 447 12.53 -4.76 -19.93
CA CYS A 447 13.32 -4.43 -21.12
C CYS A 447 14.82 -4.35 -20.80
N ALA A 448 15.18 -3.79 -19.64
CA ALA A 448 16.56 -3.69 -19.18
C ALA A 448 17.19 -5.05 -18.92
N HIS A 449 16.42 -6.06 -18.50
CA HIS A 449 16.89 -7.43 -18.36
C HIS A 449 17.00 -8.18 -19.69
N LEU A 450 16.32 -7.71 -20.74
CA LEU A 450 16.33 -8.33 -22.07
C LEU A 450 17.20 -7.59 -23.11
N LYS A 451 17.87 -6.48 -22.74
CA LYS A 451 18.61 -5.60 -23.66
C LYS A 451 17.74 -4.95 -24.75
N LEU A 452 16.44 -4.81 -24.52
CA LEU A 452 15.52 -4.24 -25.49
C LEU A 452 15.53 -2.71 -25.37
N VAL A 453 16.65 -2.09 -25.78
CA VAL A 453 16.86 -0.63 -25.65
C VAL A 453 15.78 0.14 -26.41
N ASP A 454 15.51 -0.25 -27.65
CA ASP A 454 14.57 0.45 -28.52
C ASP A 454 13.12 0.32 -28.00
N GLU A 455 12.72 -0.87 -27.54
CA GLU A 455 11.40 -1.06 -26.91
C GLU A 455 11.27 -0.29 -25.59
N GLY A 456 12.32 -0.29 -24.75
CA GLY A 456 12.33 0.47 -23.51
C GLY A 456 12.11 1.97 -23.74
N PHE A 457 12.78 2.55 -24.74
CA PHE A 457 12.54 3.93 -25.16
C PHE A 457 11.18 4.15 -25.81
N TYR A 458 10.66 3.17 -26.55
CA TYR A 458 9.31 3.23 -27.10
C TYR A 458 8.25 3.34 -25.98
N TYR A 459 8.33 2.49 -24.97
CA TYR A 459 7.42 2.55 -23.82
C TYR A 459 7.54 3.88 -23.07
N PHE A 460 8.77 4.34 -22.85
CA PHE A 460 9.06 5.55 -22.09
C PHE A 460 8.62 6.85 -22.81
N ASN A 461 8.96 7.01 -24.09
CA ASN A 461 8.71 8.25 -24.83
C ASN A 461 7.32 8.30 -25.49
N HIS A 462 6.77 7.15 -25.89
CA HIS A 462 5.51 7.09 -26.64
C HIS A 462 4.36 6.56 -25.80
N LEU A 463 4.47 5.34 -25.27
CA LEU A 463 3.33 4.69 -24.64
C LEU A 463 2.92 5.37 -23.32
N MET A 464 3.86 5.75 -22.46
CA MET A 464 3.57 6.52 -21.24
C MET A 464 2.84 7.82 -21.56
N LYS A 465 3.29 8.55 -22.59
CA LYS A 465 2.67 9.81 -23.03
C LYS A 465 1.25 9.59 -23.54
N GLN A 466 0.99 8.51 -24.27
CA GLN A 466 -0.34 8.14 -24.75
C GLN A 466 -1.33 7.92 -23.59
N PHE A 467 -0.86 7.38 -22.46
CA PHE A 467 -1.66 7.21 -21.25
C PHE A 467 -1.67 8.43 -20.32
N GLY A 468 -1.02 9.55 -20.72
CA GLY A 468 -0.95 10.76 -19.90
C GLY A 468 -0.07 10.62 -18.65
N ILE A 469 0.86 9.66 -18.64
CA ILE A 469 1.75 9.39 -17.51
C ILE A 469 3.02 10.22 -17.69
N VAL A 470 3.31 11.07 -16.71
CA VAL A 470 4.55 11.86 -16.68
C VAL A 470 5.67 11.01 -16.06
N PRO A 471 6.81 10.83 -16.73
CA PRO A 471 7.95 10.11 -16.15
C PRO A 471 8.53 10.83 -14.93
N GLY A 472 8.76 10.08 -13.86
CA GLY A 472 9.47 10.53 -12.66
C GLY A 472 10.80 9.79 -12.48
N LEU A 473 11.51 10.08 -11.38
CA LEU A 473 12.90 9.64 -11.14
C LEU A 473 13.09 8.14 -11.38
N GLU A 474 12.18 7.30 -10.88
CA GLU A 474 12.27 5.85 -10.97
C GLU A 474 12.27 5.36 -12.42
N HIS A 475 11.50 5.99 -13.31
CA HIS A 475 11.49 5.65 -14.73
C HIS A 475 12.81 6.02 -15.40
N TYR A 476 13.33 7.20 -15.09
CA TYR A 476 14.63 7.64 -15.58
C TYR A 476 15.75 6.72 -15.09
N THR A 477 15.73 6.29 -13.83
CA THR A 477 16.67 5.30 -13.28
C THR A 477 16.57 3.97 -14.01
N CYS A 478 15.36 3.50 -14.37
CA CYS A 478 15.19 2.31 -15.19
C CYS A 478 15.81 2.45 -16.60
N ILE A 479 15.70 3.62 -17.24
CA ILE A 479 16.34 3.90 -18.54
C ILE A 479 17.87 3.95 -18.41
N VAL A 480 18.39 4.59 -17.35
CA VAL A 480 19.83 4.56 -17.04
C VAL A 480 20.29 3.11 -16.86
N GLY A 481 19.53 2.30 -16.12
CA GLY A 481 19.79 0.87 -15.94
C GLY A 481 19.76 0.08 -17.26
N LEU A 482 18.81 0.37 -18.15
CA LEU A 482 18.69 -0.24 -19.49
C LEU A 482 19.92 0.05 -20.35
N LEU A 483 20.32 1.32 -20.45
CA LEU A 483 21.51 1.74 -21.19
C LEU A 483 22.79 1.19 -20.57
N SER A 484 22.90 1.29 -19.25
CA SER A 484 24.05 0.85 -18.46
C SER A 484 24.33 -0.63 -18.66
N ARG A 485 23.32 -1.49 -18.50
CA ARG A 485 23.51 -2.92 -18.72
C ARG A 485 23.77 -3.23 -20.20
N SER A 486 23.29 -2.41 -21.13
CA SER A 486 23.55 -2.61 -22.57
C SER A 486 24.96 -2.17 -23.00
N GLY A 487 25.78 -1.69 -22.07
CA GLY A 487 27.13 -1.18 -22.33
C GLY A 487 27.17 0.22 -22.96
N ARG A 488 26.02 0.89 -23.12
CA ARG A 488 25.89 2.22 -23.74
C ARG A 488 26.12 3.34 -22.70
N LEU A 489 27.31 3.34 -22.09
CA LEU A 489 27.62 4.20 -20.93
C LEU A 489 27.67 5.70 -21.27
N ASP A 490 28.05 6.07 -22.49
CA ASP A 490 28.08 7.46 -22.95
C ASP A 490 26.68 8.01 -23.15
N GLU A 491 25.80 7.22 -23.77
CA GLU A 491 24.37 7.54 -23.86
C GLU A 491 23.74 7.67 -22.46
N ALA A 492 24.08 6.78 -21.53
CA ALA A 492 23.55 6.83 -20.17
C ALA A 492 23.98 8.10 -19.41
N GLU A 493 25.26 8.47 -19.47
CA GLU A 493 25.73 9.71 -18.84
C GLU A 493 25.13 10.95 -19.48
N ASN A 494 25.10 11.01 -20.82
CA ASN A 494 24.50 12.13 -21.55
C ASN A 494 23.00 12.26 -21.23
N PHE A 495 22.29 11.13 -21.10
CA PHE A 495 20.90 11.10 -20.68
C PHE A 495 20.73 11.70 -19.28
N MET A 496 21.59 11.32 -18.32
CA MET A 496 21.55 11.89 -16.97
C MET A 496 21.86 13.39 -16.93
N ARG A 497 22.87 13.83 -17.68
CA ARG A 497 23.28 15.24 -17.72
C ARG A 497 22.31 16.15 -18.48
N SER A 498 21.61 15.62 -19.48
CA SER A 498 20.64 16.39 -20.28
C SER A 498 19.30 16.59 -19.57
N HIS A 499 18.90 15.67 -18.70
CA HIS A 499 17.65 15.79 -17.93
C HIS A 499 17.92 16.45 -16.57
N GLN A 500 17.43 17.68 -16.40
CA GLN A 500 17.55 18.46 -15.16
C GLN A 500 16.56 17.99 -14.08
N ILE A 501 16.66 16.72 -13.69
CA ILE A 501 15.96 16.18 -12.53
C ILE A 501 16.92 16.05 -11.35
N ASN A 502 16.38 16.00 -10.13
CA ASN A 502 17.18 15.76 -8.95
C ASN A 502 17.54 14.27 -8.87
N TRP A 503 18.66 13.89 -9.48
CA TRP A 503 19.16 12.52 -9.48
C TRP A 503 19.63 12.12 -8.08
N ASP A 504 19.21 10.93 -7.64
CA ASP A 504 19.66 10.35 -6.39
C ASP A 504 21.00 9.59 -6.55
N VAL A 505 21.60 9.25 -5.41
CA VAL A 505 22.86 8.50 -5.37
C VAL A 505 22.71 7.10 -5.97
N VAL A 506 21.53 6.49 -5.86
CA VAL A 506 21.26 5.15 -6.42
C VAL A 506 21.34 5.16 -7.95
N SER A 507 20.81 6.19 -8.61
CA SER A 507 20.86 6.33 -10.07
C SER A 507 22.30 6.47 -10.58
N TRP A 508 23.09 7.35 -9.97
CA TRP A 508 24.51 7.51 -10.30
C TRP A 508 25.33 6.26 -9.97
N ARG A 509 25.02 5.59 -8.86
CA ARG A 509 25.68 4.33 -8.47
C ARG A 509 25.37 3.19 -9.44
N THR A 510 24.20 3.20 -10.08
CA THR A 510 23.86 2.25 -11.15
C THR A 510 24.80 2.41 -12.35
N LEU A 511 25.03 3.66 -12.79
CA LEU A 511 25.98 3.95 -13.86
C LEU A 511 27.43 3.66 -13.45
N LEU A 512 27.82 4.02 -12.22
CA LEU A 512 29.16 3.74 -11.69
C LEU A 512 29.47 2.24 -11.67
N ASN A 513 28.50 1.42 -11.23
CA ASN A 513 28.63 -0.03 -11.26
C ASN A 513 28.76 -0.56 -12.68
N ALA A 514 28.05 0.01 -13.65
CA ALA A 514 28.17 -0.36 -15.05
C ALA A 514 29.55 0.00 -15.63
N CYS A 515 30.12 1.14 -15.26
CA CYS A 515 31.52 1.48 -15.60
C CYS A 515 32.50 0.44 -15.06
N TYR A 516 32.28 -0.10 -13.85
CA TYR A 516 33.09 -1.20 -13.30
C TYR A 516 32.94 -2.48 -14.14
N VAL A 517 31.71 -2.92 -14.39
CA VAL A 517 31.39 -4.17 -15.13
C VAL A 517 31.92 -4.13 -16.56
N HIS A 518 31.72 -3.00 -17.27
CA HIS A 518 32.18 -2.82 -18.65
C HIS A 518 33.63 -2.34 -18.75
N LYS A 519 34.38 -2.29 -17.64
CA LYS A 519 35.81 -1.95 -17.58
C LYS A 519 36.17 -0.53 -18.04
N HIS A 520 35.23 0.41 -17.97
CA HIS A 520 35.44 1.84 -18.24
C HIS A 520 35.85 2.60 -16.96
N TYR A 521 37.03 2.27 -16.43
CA TYR A 521 37.47 2.74 -15.10
C TYR A 521 37.72 4.25 -15.02
N ASP A 522 38.22 4.89 -16.07
CA ASP A 522 38.49 6.33 -16.07
C ASP A 522 37.20 7.15 -15.91
N LYS A 523 36.15 6.75 -16.64
CA LYS A 523 34.81 7.33 -16.52
C LYS A 523 34.18 7.02 -15.16
N GLY A 524 34.33 5.78 -14.70
CA GLY A 524 33.89 5.38 -13.36
C GLY A 524 34.52 6.24 -12.25
N LYS A 525 35.81 6.56 -12.36
CA LYS A 525 36.49 7.45 -11.42
C LYS A 525 35.85 8.84 -11.36
N GLN A 526 35.58 9.47 -12.51
CA GLN A 526 34.96 10.80 -12.56
C GLN A 526 33.57 10.81 -11.92
N ILE A 527 32.76 9.77 -12.18
CA ILE A 527 31.43 9.62 -11.59
C ILE A 527 31.52 9.41 -10.07
N ALA A 528 32.47 8.59 -9.61
CA ALA A 528 32.68 8.37 -8.18
C ALA A 528 33.11 9.64 -7.43
N GLU A 529 34.01 10.44 -8.02
CA GLU A 529 34.42 11.72 -7.44
C GLU A 529 33.25 12.70 -7.32
N TYR A 530 32.39 12.77 -8.35
CA TYR A 530 31.15 13.55 -8.30
C TYR A 530 30.18 13.05 -7.23
N LEU A 531 29.95 11.73 -7.14
CA LEU A 531 29.11 11.11 -6.11
C LEU A 531 29.60 11.40 -4.69
N LEU A 532 30.90 11.35 -4.45
CA LEU A 532 31.49 11.64 -3.13
C LEU A 532 31.44 13.12 -2.75
N GLN A 533 31.24 14.03 -3.71
CA GLN A 533 30.92 15.44 -3.44
C GLN A 533 29.46 15.61 -3.04
N LEU A 534 28.54 14.87 -3.68
CA LEU A 534 27.11 14.88 -3.35
C LEU A 534 26.81 14.22 -2.01
N GLU A 535 27.32 13.00 -1.79
CA GLU A 535 27.11 12.23 -0.57
C GLU A 535 28.44 11.67 -0.04
N PRO A 536 29.15 12.43 0.82
CA PRO A 536 30.47 12.07 1.34
C PRO A 536 30.56 10.77 2.14
N ARG A 537 29.42 10.19 2.53
CA ARG A 537 29.30 9.01 3.39
C ARG A 537 28.79 7.76 2.66
N ASP A 538 28.58 7.81 1.34
CA ASP A 538 28.11 6.63 0.59
C ASP A 538 29.18 5.53 0.55
N VAL A 539 28.91 4.42 1.24
CA VAL A 539 29.80 3.26 1.33
C VAL A 539 30.01 2.62 -0.05
N GLY A 540 28.95 2.53 -0.86
CA GLY A 540 28.97 1.84 -2.15
C GLY A 540 29.95 2.47 -3.15
N THR A 541 29.96 3.80 -3.22
CA THR A 541 30.87 4.56 -4.10
C THR A 541 32.33 4.34 -3.73
N TYR A 542 32.67 4.36 -2.45
CA TYR A 542 34.05 4.07 -1.99
C TYR A 542 34.50 2.68 -2.36
N ILE A 543 33.64 1.67 -2.16
CA ILE A 543 33.96 0.28 -2.48
C ILE A 543 34.17 0.14 -3.99
N LEU A 544 33.27 0.66 -4.82
CA LEU A 544 33.40 0.59 -6.28
C LEU A 544 34.65 1.31 -6.77
N LEU A 545 34.94 2.51 -6.27
CA LEU A 545 36.14 3.26 -6.65
C LEU A 545 37.43 2.54 -6.22
N SER A 546 37.47 2.02 -4.99
CA SER A 546 38.58 1.17 -4.52
C SER A 546 38.77 -0.05 -5.42
N ASN A 547 37.67 -0.68 -5.83
CA ASN A 547 37.71 -1.86 -6.68
C ASN A 547 38.24 -1.53 -8.09
N MET A 548 37.85 -0.40 -8.66
CA MET A 548 38.38 0.09 -9.94
C MET A 548 39.89 0.34 -9.86
N HIS A 549 40.40 0.98 -8.80
CA HIS A 549 41.84 1.20 -8.62
C HIS A 549 42.62 -0.10 -8.46
N ALA A 550 42.08 -1.07 -7.72
CA ALA A 550 42.68 -2.39 -7.57
C ALA A 550 42.76 -3.13 -8.92
N ARG A 551 41.72 -3.04 -9.78
CA ARG A 551 41.73 -3.62 -11.14
C ARG A 551 42.83 -3.04 -12.04
N VAL A 552 43.16 -1.76 -11.88
CA VAL A 552 44.25 -1.09 -12.61
C VAL A 552 45.60 -1.22 -11.88
N ARG A 553 45.68 -2.06 -10.83
CA ARG A 553 46.88 -2.32 -10.01
C ARG A 553 47.49 -1.07 -9.34
N ARG A 554 46.66 -0.06 -9.06
CA ARG A 554 47.05 1.16 -8.34
C ARG A 554 46.74 1.02 -6.84
N TRP A 555 47.55 0.23 -6.14
CA TRP A 555 47.38 -0.06 -4.71
C TRP A 555 47.59 1.17 -3.81
N ASP A 556 48.43 2.11 -4.23
CA ASP A 556 48.60 3.42 -3.62
C ASP A 556 47.24 4.13 -3.41
N ARG A 557 46.42 4.15 -4.47
CA ARG A 557 45.08 4.76 -4.44
C ARG A 557 44.08 3.98 -3.61
N VAL A 558 44.18 2.65 -3.57
CA VAL A 558 43.34 1.80 -2.70
C VAL A 558 43.60 2.12 -1.23
N VAL A 559 44.87 2.32 -0.84
CA VAL A 559 45.25 2.69 0.52
C VAL A 559 44.73 4.09 0.87
N GLU A 560 44.86 5.05 -0.04
CA GLU A 560 44.30 6.41 0.11
C GLU A 560 42.79 6.37 0.35
N ILE A 561 42.04 5.59 -0.45
CA ILE A 561 40.59 5.45 -0.30
C ILE A 561 40.22 4.82 1.05
N ARG A 562 40.93 3.76 1.46
CA ARG A 562 40.70 3.14 2.78
C ARG A 562 41.01 4.09 3.93
N LYS A 563 42.02 4.97 3.78
CA LYS A 563 42.32 6.03 4.73
C LYS A 563 41.16 7.03 4.81
N LEU A 564 40.66 7.48 3.65
CA LEU A 564 39.54 8.42 3.56
C LEU A 564 38.25 7.83 4.16
N MET A 565 37.97 6.55 3.94
CA MET A 565 36.84 5.85 4.57
C MET A 565 36.95 5.87 6.10
N ARG A 566 38.15 5.62 6.65
CA ARG A 566 38.38 5.69 8.11
C ARG A 566 38.19 7.10 8.65
N GLU A 567 38.74 8.12 7.99
CA GLU A 567 38.60 9.53 8.38
C GLU A 567 37.14 9.99 8.40
N ARG A 568 36.32 9.46 7.49
CA ARG A 568 34.89 9.79 7.41
C ARG A 568 33.97 8.82 8.17
N ASN A 569 34.53 7.90 8.97
CA ASN A 569 33.79 6.86 9.71
C ASN A 569 32.89 5.98 8.82
N VAL A 570 33.28 5.75 7.57
CA VAL A 570 32.59 4.87 6.62
C VAL A 570 33.10 3.45 6.78
N LYS A 571 32.21 2.51 7.12
CA LYS A 571 32.54 1.09 7.30
C LYS A 571 31.91 0.24 6.21
N LYS A 572 32.68 -0.70 5.66
CA LYS A 572 32.17 -1.72 4.73
C LYS A 572 31.41 -2.78 5.53
N GLU A 573 30.21 -3.15 5.05
CA GLU A 573 29.46 -4.27 5.58
C GLU A 573 30.07 -5.61 5.13
N PRO A 574 30.18 -6.60 6.02
CA PRO A 574 30.61 -7.94 5.64
C PRO A 574 29.58 -8.60 4.73
N GLY A 575 30.06 -9.39 3.76
CA GLY A 575 29.19 -10.22 2.94
C GLY A 575 28.72 -11.42 3.75
N VAL A 576 27.40 -11.55 3.88
CA VAL A 576 26.74 -12.60 4.66
C VAL A 576 25.71 -13.29 3.78
N SER A 577 25.74 -14.62 3.80
CA SER A 577 24.72 -15.45 3.15
C SER A 577 24.00 -16.29 4.19
N TRP A 578 22.70 -16.47 4.06
CA TRP A 578 21.94 -17.32 4.95
C TRP A 578 20.89 -18.12 4.21
N LEU A 579 20.47 -19.22 4.84
CA LEU A 579 19.33 -20.01 4.43
C LEU A 579 18.55 -20.51 5.65
N GLU A 580 17.27 -20.75 5.48
CA GLU A 580 16.40 -21.28 6.51
C GLU A 580 16.18 -22.78 6.30
N ILE A 581 16.52 -23.59 7.30
CA ILE A 581 16.26 -25.04 7.30
C ILE A 581 15.55 -25.39 8.60
N ARG A 582 14.38 -26.04 8.50
CA ARG A 582 13.59 -26.47 9.67
C ARG A 582 13.33 -25.33 10.67
N ASN A 583 12.95 -24.16 10.16
CA ASN A 583 12.70 -22.92 10.92
C ASN A 583 13.91 -22.38 11.71
N VAL A 584 15.13 -22.75 11.31
CA VAL A 584 16.37 -22.19 11.86
C VAL A 584 17.13 -21.49 10.73
N ALA A 585 17.46 -20.22 10.95
CA ALA A 585 18.30 -19.45 10.04
C ALA A 585 19.77 -19.81 10.28
N HIS A 586 20.43 -20.33 9.24
CA HIS A 586 21.86 -20.62 9.25
C HIS A 586 22.59 -19.53 8.48
N VAL A 587 23.45 -18.81 9.18
CA VAL A 587 24.16 -17.64 8.67
C VAL A 587 25.63 -18.00 8.43
N PHE A 588 26.16 -17.61 7.28
CA PHE A 588 27.51 -17.89 6.84
C PHE A 588 28.23 -16.59 6.48
N THR A 589 29.46 -16.46 6.94
CA THR A 589 30.41 -15.43 6.51
C THR A 589 31.61 -16.08 5.82
N SER A 590 32.34 -15.31 5.02
CA SER A 590 33.64 -15.78 4.54
C SER A 590 34.56 -16.03 5.74
N GLU A 591 35.35 -17.11 5.69
CA GLU A 591 36.21 -17.57 6.81
C GLU A 591 35.44 -17.99 8.08
N ASP A 592 34.14 -18.32 7.96
CA ASP A 592 33.37 -18.79 9.11
C ASP A 592 33.82 -20.18 9.56
N ILE A 593 34.23 -20.28 10.83
CA ILE A 593 34.59 -21.53 11.53
C ILE A 593 33.63 -21.74 12.73
N LYS A 594 32.72 -20.80 13.01
CA LYS A 594 31.83 -20.85 14.18
C LYS A 594 30.64 -21.78 13.98
N HIS A 595 30.31 -22.12 12.74
CA HIS A 595 29.21 -23.03 12.46
C HIS A 595 29.52 -24.46 12.98
N PRO A 596 28.59 -25.14 13.68
CA PRO A 596 28.84 -26.47 14.24
C PRO A 596 29.32 -27.52 13.22
N ASP A 597 28.81 -27.42 11.99
CA ASP A 597 29.17 -28.30 10.87
C ASP A 597 30.30 -27.74 9.96
N ALA A 598 31.09 -26.75 10.41
CA ALA A 598 32.05 -26.04 9.56
C ALA A 598 32.98 -26.97 8.76
N ASN A 599 33.63 -27.94 9.41
CA ASN A 599 34.55 -28.86 8.72
C ASN A 599 33.87 -29.63 7.57
N LEU A 600 32.66 -30.15 7.81
CA LEU A 600 31.90 -30.89 6.80
C LEU A 600 31.47 -30.00 5.63
N ILE A 601 31.13 -28.73 5.91
CA ILE A 601 30.77 -27.76 4.88
C ILE A 601 31.97 -27.47 3.97
N TYR A 602 33.15 -27.22 4.55
CA TYR A 602 34.36 -26.92 3.78
C TYR A 602 34.79 -28.11 2.93
N GLU A 603 34.72 -29.33 3.46
CA GLU A 603 34.97 -30.56 2.69
C GLU A 603 33.98 -30.71 1.53
N ASN A 604 32.69 -30.45 1.76
CA ASN A 604 31.69 -30.51 0.70
C ASN A 604 31.93 -29.44 -0.38
N VAL A 605 32.25 -28.20 0.00
CA VAL A 605 32.63 -27.16 -0.96
C VAL A 605 33.82 -27.63 -1.81
N LYS A 606 34.87 -28.18 -1.20
CA LYS A 606 36.03 -28.72 -1.94
C LYS A 606 35.62 -29.83 -2.92
N ASN A 607 34.74 -30.73 -2.52
CA ASN A 607 34.20 -31.79 -3.38
C ASN A 607 33.41 -31.20 -4.55
N LEU A 608 32.48 -30.28 -4.29
CA LEU A 608 31.67 -29.60 -5.32
C LEU A 608 32.56 -28.86 -6.33
N LEU A 609 33.55 -28.09 -5.85
CA LEU A 609 34.51 -27.38 -6.70
C LEU A 609 35.32 -28.36 -7.58
N SER A 610 35.71 -29.52 -7.04
CA SER A 610 36.41 -30.55 -7.83
C SER A 610 35.54 -31.13 -8.95
N LYS A 611 34.22 -31.24 -8.75
CA LYS A 611 33.27 -31.77 -9.74
C LYS A 611 32.92 -30.77 -10.84
N ILE A 612 32.92 -29.47 -10.55
CA ILE A 612 32.60 -28.43 -11.54
C ILE A 612 33.82 -27.99 -12.37
N ARG A 613 35.05 -28.21 -11.89
CA ARG A 613 36.28 -27.90 -12.65
C ARG A 613 36.31 -28.57 -14.04
N PRO A 614 36.01 -29.87 -14.18
CA PRO A 614 35.91 -30.52 -15.50
C PRO A 614 34.81 -29.95 -16.41
N LEU A 615 33.81 -29.26 -15.84
CA LEU A 615 32.73 -28.60 -16.57
C LEU A 615 33.10 -27.18 -17.02
N GLY A 616 34.35 -26.76 -16.82
CA GLY A 616 34.85 -25.44 -17.24
C GLY A 616 34.86 -24.38 -16.14
N TYR A 617 34.68 -24.74 -14.87
CA TYR A 617 34.86 -23.78 -13.77
C TYR A 617 36.33 -23.41 -13.59
N VAL A 618 36.63 -22.12 -13.74
CA VAL A 618 37.93 -21.52 -13.42
C VAL A 618 37.69 -20.41 -12.39
N PRO A 619 38.35 -20.45 -11.22
CA PRO A 619 38.25 -19.37 -10.23
C PRO A 619 38.67 -18.03 -10.83
N ASP A 620 37.85 -16.99 -10.66
CA ASP A 620 38.14 -15.66 -11.19
C ASP A 620 39.07 -14.88 -10.24
N ILE A 621 40.37 -15.20 -10.33
CA ILE A 621 41.43 -14.62 -9.49
C ILE A 621 41.51 -13.09 -9.67
N ASP A 622 41.19 -12.58 -10.87
CA ASP A 622 41.22 -11.14 -11.18
C ASP A 622 40.14 -10.35 -10.41
N ASN A 623 39.12 -11.03 -9.87
CA ASN A 623 38.09 -10.44 -9.03
C ASN A 623 38.46 -10.37 -7.54
N VAL A 624 39.60 -10.95 -7.11
CA VAL A 624 40.11 -10.81 -5.74
C VAL A 624 41.01 -9.58 -5.66
N LEU A 625 40.42 -8.49 -5.18
CA LEU A 625 41.03 -7.17 -5.14
C LEU A 625 41.88 -6.96 -3.87
N HIS A 626 42.67 -7.97 -3.53
CA HIS A 626 43.65 -7.96 -2.44
C HIS A 626 45.05 -8.26 -2.99
N ASP A 627 46.04 -7.56 -2.45
CA ASP A 627 47.45 -7.76 -2.79
C ASP A 627 47.99 -8.97 -2.02
N ILE A 628 47.59 -10.16 -2.47
CA ILE A 628 47.93 -11.47 -1.90
C ILE A 628 48.31 -12.44 -3.02
N GLU A 629 48.97 -13.54 -2.68
CA GLU A 629 49.38 -14.56 -3.64
C GLU A 629 48.17 -15.24 -4.31
N ASP A 630 48.34 -15.68 -5.56
CA ASP A 630 47.24 -16.23 -6.36
C ASP A 630 46.64 -17.51 -5.75
N GLU A 631 47.43 -18.32 -5.03
CA GLU A 631 46.92 -19.47 -4.28
C GLU A 631 45.97 -19.04 -3.14
N GLN A 632 46.31 -17.97 -2.41
CA GLN A 632 45.46 -17.38 -1.38
C GLN A 632 44.20 -16.76 -1.98
N LYS A 633 44.28 -16.13 -3.16
CA LYS A 633 43.10 -15.62 -3.88
C LYS A 633 42.13 -16.74 -4.23
N VAL A 634 42.63 -17.85 -4.77
CA VAL A 634 41.82 -19.04 -5.09
C VAL A 634 41.16 -19.61 -3.83
N ASN A 635 41.91 -19.66 -2.73
CA ASN A 635 41.38 -20.15 -1.46
C ASN A 635 40.23 -19.27 -0.94
N ASN A 636 40.40 -17.94 -0.98
CA ASN A 636 39.38 -16.99 -0.56
C ASN A 636 38.10 -17.10 -1.41
N LEU A 637 38.25 -17.20 -2.74
CA LEU A 637 37.11 -17.39 -3.65
C LEU A 637 36.36 -18.70 -3.39
N SER A 638 37.07 -19.75 -3.00
CA SER A 638 36.50 -21.07 -2.79
C SER A 638 35.47 -21.07 -1.66
N TYR A 639 35.68 -20.26 -0.62
CA TYR A 639 34.86 -20.24 0.61
C TYR A 639 34.09 -18.93 0.82
N HIS A 640 33.62 -18.34 -0.27
CA HIS A 640 32.61 -17.28 -0.20
C HIS A 640 31.33 -17.78 0.49
N SER A 641 30.64 -16.87 1.19
CA SER A 641 29.48 -17.21 2.02
C SER A 641 28.37 -17.88 1.21
N GLU A 642 28.20 -17.50 -0.06
CA GLU A 642 27.23 -18.08 -0.99
C GLU A 642 27.49 -19.56 -1.22
N LYS A 643 28.75 -19.95 -1.46
CA LYS A 643 29.14 -21.34 -1.70
C LYS A 643 29.01 -22.18 -0.43
N LEU A 644 29.37 -21.62 0.72
CA LEU A 644 29.19 -22.26 2.03
C LEU A 644 27.70 -22.54 2.29
N ALA A 645 26.84 -21.55 2.08
CA ALA A 645 25.39 -21.67 2.24
C ALA A 645 24.80 -22.72 1.29
N VAL A 646 25.17 -22.70 0.00
CA VAL A 646 24.71 -23.71 -0.98
C VAL A 646 25.18 -25.12 -0.61
N ALA A 647 26.44 -25.28 -0.21
CA ALA A 647 26.98 -26.57 0.19
C ALA A 647 26.26 -27.12 1.44
N TYR A 648 25.99 -26.27 2.43
CA TYR A 648 25.20 -26.65 3.59
C TYR A 648 23.76 -27.03 3.22
N GLY A 649 23.12 -26.27 2.34
CA GLY A 649 21.80 -26.56 1.80
C GLY A 649 21.74 -27.94 1.13
N LEU A 650 22.74 -28.27 0.32
CA LEU A 650 22.85 -29.59 -0.34
C LEU A 650 23.02 -30.74 0.65
N MET A 651 23.68 -30.51 1.80
CA MET A 651 23.90 -31.54 2.82
C MET A 651 22.65 -31.85 3.64
N LYS A 652 21.87 -30.81 3.98
CA LYS A 652 20.82 -30.90 5.00
C LYS A 652 19.41 -30.98 4.43
N THR A 653 19.21 -30.67 3.15
CA THR A 653 17.91 -30.78 2.49
C THR A 653 17.77 -32.14 1.79
N THR A 654 16.54 -32.65 1.74
CA THR A 654 16.21 -33.86 0.96
C THR A 654 16.49 -33.63 -0.52
N SER A 655 16.75 -34.68 -1.31
CA SER A 655 16.80 -34.57 -2.78
C SER A 655 15.42 -34.15 -3.34
N GLY A 656 15.36 -33.38 -4.43
CA GLY A 656 14.12 -32.80 -5.00
C GLY A 656 13.74 -31.35 -4.57
N THR A 657 13.76 -30.99 -3.29
CA THR A 657 13.57 -29.62 -2.71
C THR A 657 14.51 -28.47 -3.20
N PRO A 658 14.01 -27.35 -3.76
CA PRO A 658 14.88 -26.22 -4.13
C PRO A 658 15.65 -25.61 -2.94
N ILE A 659 16.92 -25.26 -3.13
CA ILE A 659 17.74 -24.58 -2.13
C ILE A 659 17.56 -23.07 -2.30
N ARG A 660 17.24 -22.35 -1.22
CA ARG A 660 17.05 -20.89 -1.24
C ARG A 660 18.10 -20.24 -0.34
N VAL A 661 18.93 -19.39 -0.93
CA VAL A 661 19.99 -18.64 -0.23
C VAL A 661 19.72 -17.16 -0.41
N ILE A 662 19.90 -16.39 0.64
CA ILE A 662 19.79 -14.93 0.62
C ILE A 662 21.17 -14.34 0.89
N LYS A 663 21.50 -13.26 0.18
CA LYS A 663 22.75 -12.52 0.29
C LYS A 663 22.44 -11.04 0.54
N ASN A 664 23.10 -10.45 1.52
CA ASN A 664 22.96 -9.01 1.85
C ASN A 664 23.69 -8.07 0.88
N LEU A 665 24.55 -8.60 0.01
CA LEU A 665 25.32 -7.87 -1.00
C LEU A 665 25.01 -8.42 -2.41
N ARG A 666 25.43 -7.68 -3.44
CA ARG A 666 25.44 -8.22 -4.81
C ARG A 666 26.35 -9.45 -4.86
N MET A 667 25.86 -10.54 -5.46
CA MET A 667 26.67 -11.74 -5.70
C MET A 667 27.88 -11.39 -6.59
N CYS A 668 28.96 -12.16 -6.54
CA CYS A 668 30.09 -12.00 -7.48
C CYS A 668 30.01 -12.97 -8.67
N ASP A 669 30.69 -12.65 -9.76
CA ASP A 669 30.70 -13.44 -11.00
C ASP A 669 31.22 -14.87 -10.79
N ASP A 670 32.22 -15.03 -9.92
CA ASP A 670 32.77 -16.34 -9.55
C ASP A 670 31.75 -17.22 -8.83
N CYS A 671 31.02 -16.67 -7.85
CA CYS A 671 29.95 -17.39 -7.16
C CYS A 671 28.79 -17.70 -8.08
N HIS A 672 28.40 -16.76 -8.95
CA HIS A 672 27.37 -16.97 -9.96
C HIS A 672 27.73 -18.15 -10.88
N THR A 673 28.97 -18.16 -11.41
CA THR A 673 29.46 -19.22 -12.30
C THR A 673 29.57 -20.56 -11.59
N ALA A 674 30.11 -20.57 -10.35
CA ALA A 674 30.24 -21.78 -9.57
C ALA A 674 28.87 -22.39 -9.24
N ILE A 675 27.92 -21.60 -8.74
CA ILE A 675 26.58 -22.07 -8.35
C ILE A 675 25.81 -22.56 -9.57
N LYS A 676 25.96 -21.89 -10.73
CA LYS A 676 25.41 -22.34 -12.01
C LYS A 676 25.86 -23.77 -12.32
N LEU A 677 27.16 -24.06 -12.27
CA LEU A 677 27.69 -25.40 -12.54
C LEU A 677 27.35 -26.40 -11.42
N ILE A 678 27.31 -25.96 -10.17
CA ILE A 678 26.87 -26.80 -9.04
C ILE A 678 25.42 -27.25 -9.24
N SER A 679 24.53 -26.39 -9.76
CA SER A 679 23.14 -26.75 -10.05
C SER A 679 23.03 -27.91 -11.05
N GLN A 680 23.95 -27.97 -12.02
CA GLN A 680 24.04 -29.05 -13.00
C GLN A 680 24.55 -30.35 -12.37
N VAL A 681 25.65 -30.29 -11.61
CA VAL A 681 26.25 -31.46 -10.96
C VAL A 681 25.32 -32.06 -9.90
N ALA A 682 24.67 -31.21 -9.12
CA ALA A 682 23.77 -31.63 -8.04
C ALA A 682 22.35 -31.97 -8.54
N ASN A 683 22.06 -31.74 -9.83
CA ASN A 683 20.72 -31.84 -10.42
C ASN A 683 19.66 -31.16 -9.53
N ARG A 684 19.92 -29.90 -9.18
CA ARG A 684 19.21 -29.16 -8.13
C ARG A 684 18.85 -27.77 -8.60
N VAL A 685 17.63 -27.34 -8.31
CA VAL A 685 17.28 -25.93 -8.42
C VAL A 685 17.88 -25.19 -7.21
N ILE A 686 18.71 -24.19 -7.48
CA ILE A 686 19.32 -23.33 -6.47
C ILE A 686 18.86 -21.91 -6.76
N ILE A 687 18.26 -21.26 -5.77
CA ILE A 687 17.71 -19.92 -5.87
C ILE A 687 18.54 -19.03 -4.96
N VAL A 688 19.19 -18.02 -5.53
CA VAL A 688 19.98 -17.05 -4.76
C VAL A 688 19.35 -15.67 -4.91
N ARG A 689 18.92 -15.07 -3.81
CA ARG A 689 18.49 -13.67 -3.74
C ARG A 689 19.67 -12.79 -3.37
N ASP A 690 20.05 -11.87 -4.24
CA ASP A 690 20.97 -10.78 -3.90
C ASP A 690 20.18 -9.47 -3.62
N VAL A 691 20.87 -8.36 -3.39
CA VAL A 691 20.25 -7.06 -3.08
C VAL A 691 19.32 -6.56 -4.19
N ASN A 692 19.56 -6.94 -5.44
CA ASN A 692 18.86 -6.41 -6.60
C ASN A 692 17.82 -7.38 -7.16
N ARG A 693 18.08 -8.70 -7.11
CA ARG A 693 17.30 -9.69 -7.86
C ARG A 693 17.45 -11.12 -7.34
N PHE A 694 16.63 -12.00 -7.92
CA PHE A 694 16.77 -13.44 -7.80
C PHE A 694 17.50 -14.04 -8.99
N HIS A 695 18.33 -15.03 -8.70
CA HIS A 695 19.02 -15.90 -9.66
C HIS A 695 18.50 -17.31 -9.47
N HIS A 696 17.85 -17.86 -10.49
CA HIS A 696 17.37 -19.24 -10.48
C HIS A 696 18.33 -20.10 -11.29
N PHE A 697 19.14 -20.87 -10.60
CA PHE A 697 20.11 -21.78 -11.19
C PHE A 697 19.50 -23.16 -11.36
N GLN A 698 19.47 -23.65 -12.59
CA GLN A 698 18.95 -24.97 -12.92
C GLN A 698 19.69 -25.51 -14.15
N ASN A 699 20.19 -26.75 -14.05
CA ASN A 699 20.81 -27.47 -15.16
C ASN A 699 21.94 -26.68 -15.85
N GLY A 700 22.75 -25.93 -15.10
CA GLY A 700 23.86 -25.15 -15.67
C GLY A 700 23.45 -23.84 -16.31
N CYS A 701 22.18 -23.43 -16.19
CA CYS A 701 21.67 -22.15 -16.65
C CYS A 701 21.23 -21.28 -15.46
N CYS A 702 21.20 -19.97 -15.66
CA CYS A 702 20.61 -19.01 -14.71
C CYS A 702 19.47 -18.24 -15.39
N SER A 703 18.40 -17.93 -14.67
CA SER A 703 17.28 -17.12 -15.18
C SER A 703 17.69 -15.72 -15.64
N CYS A 704 18.86 -15.22 -15.22
CA CYS A 704 19.37 -13.94 -15.70
C CYS A 704 20.04 -14.02 -17.10
N GLY A 705 20.23 -15.21 -17.68
CA GLY A 705 20.92 -15.39 -18.95
C GLY A 705 22.39 -14.93 -18.92
N ASP A 706 23.04 -15.04 -17.76
CA ASP A 706 24.38 -14.48 -17.47
C ASP A 706 24.46 -12.95 -17.67
N TYR A 707 23.30 -12.28 -17.57
CA TYR A 707 23.15 -10.85 -17.78
C TYR A 707 22.43 -10.19 -16.59
N TRP A 708 23.20 -9.57 -15.69
CA TRP A 708 22.69 -9.06 -14.43
C TRP A 708 23.40 -7.82 -13.90
#